data_AF-A0A8E2EV69-F1
#
_entry.id   AF-A0A8E2EV69-F1
#
_cell.length_a   1.000
_cell.length_b   1.000
_cell.length_c   1.000
_cell.angle_alpha   90.00
_cell.angle_beta   90.00
_cell.angle_gamma   90.00
#
_symmetry.space_group_name_H-M   'P 1'
#
loop_
_entity.id
_entity.type
_entity.pdbx_description
1 polymer ?
#
loop_
_entity_poly.entity_id
_entity_poly.type
_entity_poly.pdbx_seq_one_letter_code
_entity_poly.pdbx_strand_id
1 'polypeptide(L)'
;MAPPAWRLLKGKTAAITGGTTGIGRAIALEFLRQGCNVAVNHLGLERDEHHKVSLLREAEKIKNEPVGGEDGKSQAGELLEIAGDVTLPETSESLIKNAVGRWGKLDIFVANAGVFKAAEFLELDHELFDQTVRINLNGAFYSCQAAARQMVKQGHGGSIIGIASISALVGGGLQTHYTPTKAGVLSLMQSMAVSLGKHKIRCNALLPGTIKTQLSEDDMKNDVKRNYLETRIPLGRVGDPEDMAGPAVFLACEQLSGYVNGAQLLADGGMRLAATSSAAGTTIPPDPMPALQNSDQSTHRYHSSEPIHQFLPETSDQEAWPGNLRDSPHPQTAGALTLDILRESSVASPEHAPLQVISPENCSSSGNTAFTQASPEDLTTRSVASSGQTLDTATARWFGLLAGDAQLEQQALPGPGYEPERDFGTHESPYAADLRQKSPEEQLWQAPEKLRLLPQEVFLFENFVDHISHWIDLFDPTNNFSNFVPHLAMNNTGLMSAILALSVRYLSLNLGVAAEKPYNRNDALQYYYETLHYVQKAMQYDTYKTSLELLATALIISTYEMLDGSCRDWERHLKGVFWIQRSQIIHGDSKGLKQAVWWAWLCQDVWAAFREKRKTLTFWTPMRTYGDLNSYELASRSVYLMAKVVNYCSREETDASENQVQPRIDKAEVLLEMLDEWKNYLTVEFSPLPVDKSVYPDVFEPIWIHPPAFGVALQLNCCARILVLLHRPSLGYICGIAMTLSDDASCIMSSQCLFIAGMCIQDVLQREAVIKLIDSCRQRTGWPIKSLSEELKEFWDGAHGS
;
A
#
# COMPACT_ATOMS: atom_id res chain seq x y z
N MET A 1 9.72 2.02 40.11
CA MET A 1 11.17 1.99 40.45
C MET A 1 11.94 2.23 39.17
N ALA A 2 12.94 3.10 39.17
CA ALA A 2 13.84 3.21 38.02
C ALA A 2 14.65 1.91 37.86
N PRO A 3 14.90 1.42 36.63
CA PRO A 3 15.80 0.29 36.41
C PRO A 3 17.23 0.61 36.90
N PRO A 4 18.06 -0.40 37.19
CA PRO A 4 19.39 -0.21 37.77
C PRO A 4 20.28 0.70 36.92
N ALA A 5 21.18 1.42 37.58
CA ALA A 5 22.02 2.48 37.02
C ALA A 5 23.14 1.97 36.05
N TRP A 6 22.75 1.35 34.95
CA TRP A 6 23.63 1.11 33.80
C TRP A 6 23.98 2.45 33.17
N ARG A 7 25.23 2.91 33.35
CA ARG A 7 25.73 4.18 32.80
C ARG A 7 26.17 3.98 31.34
N LEU A 8 25.19 3.78 30.45
CA LEU A 8 25.37 3.27 29.09
C LEU A 8 26.20 4.19 28.19
N LEU A 9 26.27 5.49 28.51
CA LEU A 9 26.97 6.51 27.73
C LEU A 9 28.20 7.07 28.46
N LYS A 10 28.69 6.38 29.50
CA LYS A 10 29.82 6.83 30.33
C LYS A 10 31.06 7.16 29.48
N GLY A 11 31.52 8.41 29.57
CA GLY A 11 32.71 8.88 28.84
C GLY A 11 32.50 9.04 27.33
N LYS A 12 31.27 9.01 26.83
CA LYS A 12 30.90 9.49 25.49
C LYS A 12 30.72 11.02 25.53
N THR A 13 30.82 11.66 24.37
CA THR A 13 30.55 13.09 24.18
C THR A 13 29.48 13.27 23.11
N ALA A 14 28.41 13.98 23.48
CA ALA A 14 27.27 14.31 22.62
C ALA A 14 27.21 15.80 22.32
N ALA A 15 26.67 16.16 21.15
CA ALA A 15 26.19 17.52 20.89
C ALA A 15 24.73 17.51 20.39
N ILE A 16 23.92 18.46 20.86
CA ILE A 16 22.46 18.52 20.67
C ILE A 16 22.05 19.93 20.25
N THR A 17 21.27 20.06 19.18
CA THR A 17 20.70 21.35 18.75
C THR A 17 19.34 21.60 19.40
N GLY A 18 19.07 22.84 19.85
CA GLY A 18 17.84 23.18 20.57
C GLY A 18 17.69 22.46 21.92
N GLY A 19 18.78 22.36 22.69
CA GLY A 19 18.85 21.52 23.90
C GLY A 19 18.33 22.16 25.20
N THR A 20 17.77 23.38 25.16
CA THR A 20 17.32 24.12 26.36
C THR A 20 15.87 23.87 26.78
N THR A 21 15.03 23.37 25.87
CA THR A 21 13.60 23.13 26.10
C THR A 21 13.14 21.79 25.50
N GLY A 22 11.94 21.33 25.91
CA GLY A 22 11.26 20.17 25.34
C GLY A 22 12.12 18.89 25.25
N ILE A 23 11.98 18.20 24.12
CA ILE A 23 12.63 16.91 23.85
C ILE A 23 14.17 17.01 23.93
N GLY A 24 14.75 18.07 23.36
CA GLY A 24 16.20 18.30 23.39
C GLY A 24 16.76 18.42 24.82
N ARG A 25 16.02 19.10 25.70
CA ARG A 25 16.36 19.18 27.14
C ARG A 25 16.28 17.82 27.83
N ALA A 26 15.21 17.06 27.61
CA ALA A 26 15.04 15.75 28.25
C ALA A 26 16.15 14.77 27.83
N ILE A 27 16.49 14.73 26.54
CA ILE A 27 17.62 13.94 26.03
C ILE A 27 18.95 14.41 26.64
N ALA A 28 19.20 15.73 26.71
CA ALA A 28 20.43 16.27 27.31
C ALA A 28 20.59 15.86 28.79
N LEU A 29 19.54 16.02 29.60
CA LEU A 29 19.55 15.69 31.02
C LEU A 29 19.74 14.19 31.26
N GLU A 30 19.10 13.33 30.47
CA GLU A 30 19.30 11.89 30.59
C GLU A 30 20.70 11.47 30.13
N PHE A 31 21.24 12.04 29.06
CA PHE A 31 22.62 11.78 28.64
C PHE A 31 23.63 12.15 29.74
N LEU A 32 23.42 13.25 30.48
CA LEU A 32 24.23 13.61 31.63
C LEU A 32 24.14 12.57 32.77
N ARG A 33 22.93 12.09 33.10
CA ARG A 33 22.70 11.00 34.09
C ARG A 33 23.39 9.71 33.67
N GLN A 34 23.40 9.41 32.37
CA GLN A 34 24.09 8.27 31.76
C GLN A 34 25.64 8.41 31.72
N GLY A 35 26.19 9.53 32.19
CA GLY A 35 27.64 9.78 32.22
C GLY A 35 28.25 10.29 30.91
N CYS A 36 27.42 10.80 29.99
CA CYS A 36 27.83 11.42 28.74
C CYS A 36 28.07 12.93 28.93
N ASN A 37 29.16 13.47 28.40
CA ASN A 37 29.33 14.91 28.31
C ASN A 37 28.44 15.46 27.19
N VAL A 38 27.76 16.58 27.41
CA VAL A 38 26.76 17.11 26.47
C VAL A 38 27.04 18.58 26.15
N ALA A 39 27.24 18.91 24.88
CA ALA A 39 27.11 20.28 24.40
C ALA A 39 25.69 20.53 23.87
N VAL A 40 25.02 21.57 24.36
CA VAL A 40 23.71 22.01 23.86
C VAL A 40 23.84 23.33 23.12
N ASN A 41 23.20 23.44 21.96
CA ASN A 41 23.01 24.69 21.26
C ASN A 41 21.61 25.27 21.54
N HIS A 42 21.53 26.60 21.58
CA HIS A 42 20.28 27.37 21.62
C HIS A 42 20.42 28.70 20.87
N LEU A 43 19.30 29.32 20.50
CA LEU A 43 19.30 30.58 19.75
C LEU A 43 19.81 31.80 20.55
N GLY A 44 19.74 31.76 21.89
CA GLY A 44 20.32 32.80 22.76
C GLY A 44 19.47 34.06 22.91
N LEU A 45 18.15 33.97 22.70
CA LEU A 45 17.22 35.08 22.92
C LEU A 45 17.01 35.35 24.42
N GLU A 46 16.91 36.62 24.83
CA GLU A 46 16.72 37.03 26.23
C GLU A 46 15.51 36.35 26.90
N ARG A 47 14.41 36.17 26.16
CA ARG A 47 13.19 35.48 26.65
C ARG A 47 13.46 34.03 27.08
N ASP A 48 14.42 33.36 26.43
CA ASP A 48 14.72 31.94 26.62
C ASP A 48 15.84 31.72 27.67
N GLU A 49 16.45 32.79 28.17
CA GLU A 49 17.54 32.76 29.16
C GLU A 49 17.15 32.02 30.44
N HIS A 50 15.89 32.15 30.87
CA HIS A 50 15.37 31.45 32.05
C HIS A 50 15.33 29.92 31.88
N HIS A 51 15.12 29.42 30.66
CA HIS A 51 15.21 27.99 30.35
C HIS A 51 16.67 27.50 30.40
N LYS A 52 17.61 28.30 29.89
CA LYS A 52 19.05 28.04 29.96
C LYS A 52 19.54 27.96 31.41
N VAL A 53 19.23 28.97 32.22
CA VAL A 53 19.57 28.99 33.66
C VAL A 53 18.94 27.80 34.40
N SER A 54 17.70 27.44 34.06
CA SER A 54 17.03 26.26 34.62
C SER A 54 17.76 24.95 34.25
N LEU A 55 18.17 24.78 32.98
CA LEU A 55 18.93 23.62 32.52
C LEU A 55 20.27 23.49 33.25
N LEU A 56 21.04 24.59 33.35
CA LEU A 56 22.33 24.61 34.02
C LEU A 56 22.21 24.20 35.50
N ARG A 57 21.23 24.74 36.22
CA ARG A 57 20.95 24.36 37.62
C ARG A 57 20.57 22.89 37.76
N GLU A 58 19.86 22.32 36.80
CA GLU A 58 19.46 20.90 36.85
C GLU A 58 20.63 19.96 36.53
N ALA A 59 21.46 20.32 35.53
CA ALA A 59 22.70 19.61 35.24
C ALA A 59 23.67 19.64 36.44
N GLU A 60 23.75 20.75 37.16
CA GLU A 60 24.57 20.86 38.37
C GLU A 60 23.99 20.08 39.56
N LYS A 61 22.67 19.93 39.67
CA LYS A 61 22.06 18.98 40.62
C LYS A 61 22.45 17.54 40.29
N ILE A 62 22.28 17.11 39.03
CA ILE A 62 22.67 15.76 38.57
C ILE A 62 24.17 15.51 38.82
N LYS A 63 25.03 16.52 38.63
CA LYS A 63 26.46 16.44 38.95
C LYS A 63 26.74 16.25 40.45
N ASN A 64 25.88 16.76 41.33
CA ASN A 64 26.04 16.69 42.79
C ASN A 64 25.23 15.56 43.46
N GLU A 65 24.41 14.80 42.72
CA GLU A 65 23.63 13.69 43.27
C GLU A 65 24.54 12.52 43.71
N PRO A 66 24.37 12.01 44.96
CA PRO A 66 25.16 10.90 45.46
C PRO A 66 24.71 9.57 44.85
N VAL A 67 25.55 8.98 44.00
CA VAL A 67 25.29 7.66 43.41
C VAL A 67 26.01 6.57 44.22
N GLY A 68 25.28 5.53 44.63
CA GLY A 68 25.77 4.42 45.46
C GLY A 68 26.75 3.47 44.76
N GLY A 69 27.93 3.98 44.41
CA GLY A 69 29.09 3.20 43.94
C GLY A 69 30.30 3.42 44.86
N GLU A 70 31.25 2.49 44.81
CA GLU A 70 32.31 2.29 45.82
C GLU A 70 33.26 3.50 46.02
N ASP A 71 33.37 4.42 45.05
CA ASP A 71 34.29 5.56 45.07
C ASP A 71 33.70 6.88 45.61
N GLY A 72 32.40 6.96 45.92
CA GLY A 72 31.75 8.15 46.49
C GLY A 72 31.73 9.43 45.64
N LYS A 73 32.28 9.43 44.42
CA LYS A 73 32.27 10.56 43.48
C LYS A 73 31.16 10.40 42.45
N SER A 74 30.43 11.48 42.18
CA SER A 74 29.53 11.52 41.02
C SER A 74 30.31 11.27 39.73
N GLN A 75 29.70 10.51 38.82
CA GLN A 75 30.22 10.24 37.47
C GLN A 75 29.18 10.62 36.41
N ALA A 76 28.33 11.62 36.72
CA ALA A 76 27.54 12.31 35.72
C ALA A 76 28.46 13.06 34.73
N GLY A 77 27.98 13.29 33.52
CA GLY A 77 28.71 14.07 32.53
C GLY A 77 28.72 15.58 32.82
N GLU A 78 29.47 16.32 32.03
CA GLU A 78 29.47 17.79 32.05
C GLU A 78 28.60 18.38 30.93
N LEU A 79 27.92 19.49 31.24
CA LEU A 79 27.13 20.28 30.29
C LEU A 79 27.95 21.47 29.79
N LEU A 80 27.83 21.79 28.50
CA LEU A 80 28.31 23.02 27.86
C LEU A 80 27.16 23.64 27.07
N GLU A 81 26.90 24.93 27.24
CA GLU A 81 25.97 25.69 26.39
C GLU A 81 26.72 26.49 25.31
N ILE A 82 26.11 26.61 24.13
CA ILE A 82 26.63 27.40 23.00
C ILE A 82 25.48 28.11 22.28
N ALA A 83 25.42 29.43 22.41
CA ALA A 83 24.53 30.27 21.62
C ALA A 83 24.86 30.22 20.11
N GLY A 84 23.83 30.19 19.26
CA GLY A 84 23.94 30.35 17.81
C GLY A 84 22.70 29.88 17.06
N ASP A 85 22.48 30.43 15.86
CA ASP A 85 21.36 30.09 14.99
C ASP A 85 21.71 28.87 14.10
N VAL A 86 20.92 27.80 14.18
CA VAL A 86 21.12 26.57 13.40
C VAL A 86 20.91 26.76 11.89
N THR A 87 20.26 27.84 11.45
CA THR A 87 20.15 28.18 10.02
C THR A 87 21.49 28.58 9.39
N LEU A 88 22.49 28.91 10.22
CA LEU A 88 23.84 29.28 9.82
C LEU A 88 24.81 28.08 10.00
N PRO A 89 25.48 27.59 8.94
CA PRO A 89 26.41 26.46 9.04
C PRO A 89 27.54 26.64 10.07
N GLU A 90 27.97 27.89 10.29
CA GLU A 90 29.04 28.27 11.21
C GLU A 90 28.68 27.94 12.67
N THR A 91 27.39 28.01 13.03
CA THR A 91 26.88 27.61 14.35
C THR A 91 27.17 26.14 14.62
N SER A 92 26.90 25.28 13.63
CA SER A 92 27.13 23.84 13.73
C SER A 92 28.62 23.52 13.91
N GLU A 93 29.48 24.18 13.11
CA GLU A 93 30.93 24.00 13.22
C GLU A 93 31.46 24.51 14.57
N SER A 94 30.94 25.64 15.07
CA SER A 94 31.27 26.18 16.40
C SER A 94 30.86 25.23 17.53
N LEU A 95 29.62 24.72 17.50
CA LEU A 95 29.10 23.76 18.49
C LEU A 95 30.02 22.55 18.63
N ILE A 96 30.39 21.95 17.50
CA ILE A 96 31.21 20.74 17.43
C ILE A 96 32.66 21.04 17.79
N LYS A 97 33.23 22.14 17.32
CA LYS A 97 34.60 22.57 17.63
C LYS A 97 34.80 22.79 19.13
N ASN A 98 33.83 23.40 19.81
CA ASN A 98 33.88 23.63 21.25
C ASN A 98 33.70 22.33 22.05
N ALA A 99 32.75 21.45 21.67
CA ALA A 99 32.60 20.13 22.30
C ALA A 99 33.88 19.29 22.21
N VAL A 100 34.48 19.21 21.02
CA VAL A 100 35.75 18.52 20.78
C VAL A 100 36.93 19.23 21.46
N GLY A 101 36.94 20.56 21.50
CA GLY A 101 37.97 21.31 22.23
C GLY A 101 37.92 21.09 23.75
N ARG A 102 36.72 20.88 24.30
CA ARG A 102 36.50 20.66 25.74
C ARG A 102 36.77 19.22 26.18
N TRP A 103 36.36 18.23 25.38
CA TRP A 103 36.38 16.81 25.77
C TRP A 103 37.15 15.88 24.81
N GLY A 104 37.83 16.44 23.79
CA GLY A 104 38.74 15.75 22.88
C GLY A 104 38.07 15.02 21.71
N LYS A 105 36.77 14.75 21.76
CA LYS A 105 36.06 13.91 20.79
C LYS A 105 34.58 14.26 20.64
N LEU A 106 33.94 13.67 19.62
CA LEU A 106 32.49 13.66 19.43
C LEU A 106 32.09 12.21 19.10
N ASP A 107 31.23 11.61 19.91
CA ASP A 107 30.71 10.24 19.72
C ASP A 107 29.24 10.25 19.23
N ILE A 108 28.44 11.22 19.67
CA ILE A 108 26.99 11.28 19.45
C ILE A 108 26.58 12.66 18.94
N PHE A 109 25.64 12.74 18.01
CA PHE A 109 25.02 14.00 17.58
C PHE A 109 23.49 13.87 17.51
N VAL A 110 22.76 14.89 17.97
CA VAL A 110 21.29 14.93 17.92
C VAL A 110 20.82 16.21 17.21
N ALA A 111 20.25 16.04 16.01
CA ALA A 111 19.57 17.10 15.28
C ALA A 111 18.13 17.22 15.79
N ASN A 112 17.94 18.04 16.82
CA ASN A 112 16.65 18.23 17.51
C ASN A 112 15.99 19.58 17.22
N ALA A 113 16.76 20.63 16.91
CA ALA A 113 16.21 21.97 16.69
C ALA A 113 15.12 21.97 15.59
N GLY A 114 14.00 22.63 15.89
CA GLY A 114 12.89 22.79 14.97
C GLY A 114 11.80 23.69 15.53
N VAL A 115 10.99 24.22 14.63
CA VAL A 115 9.81 25.05 14.92
C VAL A 115 8.56 24.44 14.28
N PHE A 116 7.41 24.75 14.85
CA PHE A 116 6.08 24.44 14.33
C PHE A 116 5.11 25.56 14.74
N LYS A 117 4.19 25.92 13.84
CA LYS A 117 3.06 26.81 14.11
C LYS A 117 1.88 26.30 13.28
N ALA A 118 0.74 26.01 13.89
CA ALA A 118 -0.45 25.59 13.15
C ALA A 118 -0.89 26.70 12.17
N ALA A 119 -1.14 26.33 10.91
CA ALA A 119 -1.59 27.25 9.86
C ALA A 119 -2.42 26.49 8.81
N GLU A 120 -3.55 27.06 8.39
CA GLU A 120 -4.36 26.54 7.29
C GLU A 120 -3.64 26.70 5.95
N PHE A 121 -3.77 25.71 5.06
CA PHE A 121 -2.98 25.67 3.82
C PHE A 121 -3.23 26.88 2.90
N LEU A 122 -4.47 27.37 2.84
CA LEU A 122 -4.85 28.52 2.00
C LEU A 122 -4.42 29.87 2.59
N GLU A 123 -4.05 29.90 3.88
CA GLU A 123 -3.64 31.10 4.63
C GLU A 123 -2.15 31.04 5.04
N LEU A 124 -1.42 30.03 4.56
CA LEU A 124 -0.03 29.79 4.90
C LEU A 124 0.88 30.84 4.27
N ASP A 125 1.42 31.72 5.10
CA ASP A 125 2.45 32.68 4.71
C ASP A 125 3.72 31.97 4.22
N HIS A 126 4.24 32.44 3.08
CA HIS A 126 5.49 31.97 2.49
C HIS A 126 6.69 32.23 3.42
N GLU A 127 6.71 33.32 4.20
CA GLU A 127 7.80 33.57 5.15
C GLU A 127 7.86 32.49 6.25
N LEU A 128 6.70 32.02 6.73
CA LEU A 128 6.58 30.93 7.71
C LEU A 128 7.04 29.59 7.12
N PHE A 129 6.69 29.31 5.86
CA PHE A 129 7.20 28.14 5.13
C PHE A 129 8.73 28.18 5.03
N ASP A 130 9.30 29.27 4.51
CA ASP A 130 10.74 29.43 4.33
C ASP A 130 11.49 29.40 5.67
N GLN A 131 10.95 30.00 6.73
CA GLN A 131 11.51 29.92 8.07
C GLN A 131 11.53 28.46 8.56
N THR A 132 10.45 27.71 8.35
CA THR A 132 10.35 26.32 8.83
C THR A 132 11.29 25.39 8.06
N VAL A 133 11.42 25.56 6.74
CA VAL A 133 12.40 24.81 5.92
C VAL A 133 13.84 25.13 6.34
N ARG A 134 14.18 26.42 6.50
CA ARG A 134 15.52 26.84 6.93
C ARG A 134 15.91 26.27 8.30
N ILE A 135 15.01 26.31 9.28
CA ILE A 135 15.31 25.82 10.63
C ILE A 135 15.30 24.28 10.67
N ASN A 136 14.20 23.65 10.25
CA ASN A 136 13.97 22.22 10.49
C ASN A 136 14.78 21.32 9.57
N LEU A 137 14.96 21.70 8.31
CA LEU A 137 15.63 20.88 7.30
C LEU A 137 17.07 21.33 7.05
N ASN A 138 17.28 22.61 6.71
CA ASN A 138 18.63 23.09 6.41
C ASN A 138 19.52 23.07 7.66
N GLY A 139 19.02 23.53 8.81
CA GLY A 139 19.77 23.49 10.07
C GLY A 139 20.09 22.07 10.57
N ALA A 140 19.19 21.11 10.33
CA ALA A 140 19.47 19.70 10.55
C ALA A 140 20.56 19.19 9.60
N PHE A 141 20.49 19.53 8.30
CA PHE A 141 21.48 19.16 7.30
C PHE A 141 22.89 19.69 7.62
N TYR A 142 23.03 20.99 7.90
CA TYR A 142 24.32 21.60 8.22
C TYR A 142 24.93 20.97 9.48
N SER A 143 24.11 20.76 10.51
CA SER A 143 24.58 20.21 11.78
C SER A 143 24.99 18.75 11.69
N CYS A 144 24.20 17.93 10.99
CA CYS A 144 24.53 16.54 10.70
C CYS A 144 25.78 16.41 9.82
N GLN A 145 25.96 17.29 8.82
CA GLN A 145 27.14 17.30 7.96
C GLN A 145 28.42 17.65 8.76
N ALA A 146 28.37 18.69 9.60
CA ALA A 146 29.49 19.07 10.46
C ALA A 146 29.86 17.95 11.44
N ALA A 147 28.85 17.30 12.06
CA ALA A 147 29.07 16.18 12.99
C ALA A 147 29.70 14.98 12.28
N ALA A 148 29.18 14.60 11.11
CA ALA A 148 29.72 13.52 10.30
C ALA A 148 31.18 13.79 9.89
N ARG A 149 31.51 14.99 9.39
CA ARG A 149 32.90 15.38 9.06
C ARG A 149 33.84 15.18 10.25
N GLN A 150 33.42 15.57 11.45
CA GLN A 150 34.22 15.45 12.65
C GLN A 150 34.32 14.01 13.16
N MET A 151 33.29 13.17 13.04
CA MET A 151 33.35 11.74 13.35
C MET A 151 34.27 10.98 12.38
N VAL A 152 34.16 11.24 11.06
CA VAL A 152 35.04 10.67 10.03
C VAL A 152 36.51 11.04 10.29
N LYS A 153 36.79 12.30 10.66
CA LYS A 153 38.13 12.77 11.01
C LYS A 153 38.73 12.05 12.23
N GLN A 154 37.91 11.58 13.16
CA GLN A 154 38.36 10.82 14.33
C GLN A 154 38.48 9.31 14.07
N GLY A 155 37.77 8.77 13.07
CA GLY A 155 37.94 7.40 12.57
C GLY A 155 37.40 6.27 13.47
N HIS A 156 36.83 6.56 14.64
CA HIS A 156 36.28 5.54 15.56
C HIS A 156 34.78 5.25 15.36
N GLY A 157 34.08 6.03 14.54
CA GLY A 157 32.64 5.90 14.27
C GLY A 157 31.79 6.93 15.02
N GLY A 158 30.52 6.61 15.24
CA GLY A 158 29.60 7.46 16.02
C GLY A 158 28.12 7.14 15.81
N SER A 159 27.24 7.91 16.47
CA SER A 159 25.79 7.85 16.29
C SER A 159 25.21 9.24 16.02
N ILE A 160 24.42 9.37 14.96
CA ILE A 160 23.69 10.58 14.57
C ILE A 160 22.19 10.29 14.65
N ILE A 161 21.46 11.11 15.40
CA ILE A 161 20.03 10.96 15.66
C ILE A 161 19.30 12.19 15.13
N GLY A 162 18.42 12.01 14.15
CA GLY A 162 17.52 13.06 13.67
C GLY A 162 16.18 13.00 14.39
N ILE A 163 15.73 14.11 15.00
CA ILE A 163 14.38 14.20 15.55
C ILE A 163 13.41 14.59 14.42
N ALA A 164 12.77 13.57 13.86
CA ALA A 164 11.73 13.69 12.85
C ALA A 164 10.38 13.96 13.55
N SER A 165 9.32 13.23 13.19
CA SER A 165 8.00 13.23 13.83
C SER A 165 7.17 12.08 13.26
N ILE A 166 6.13 11.62 13.95
CA ILE A 166 5.04 10.84 13.34
C ILE A 166 4.51 11.50 12.05
N SER A 167 4.53 12.84 11.99
CA SER A 167 4.10 13.64 10.84
C SER A 167 5.05 13.61 9.64
N ALA A 168 6.16 12.87 9.73
CA ALA A 168 6.97 12.45 8.58
C ALA A 168 6.32 11.27 7.81
N LEU A 169 5.38 10.55 8.44
CA LEU A 169 4.76 9.32 7.93
C LEU A 169 3.24 9.41 7.77
N VAL A 170 2.62 10.50 8.23
CA VAL A 170 1.18 10.79 8.17
C VAL A 170 1.01 12.29 7.92
N GLY A 171 0.12 12.66 6.99
CA GLY A 171 -0.20 14.08 6.75
C GLY A 171 -0.98 14.72 7.91
N GLY A 172 -0.96 16.05 7.98
CA GLY A 172 -1.89 16.81 8.84
C GLY A 172 -2.21 18.16 8.22
N GLY A 173 -3.50 18.54 8.22
CA GLY A 173 -4.00 19.71 7.48
C GLY A 173 -3.34 21.04 7.90
N LEU A 174 -3.14 21.24 9.21
CA LEU A 174 -2.59 22.47 9.78
C LEU A 174 -1.05 22.56 9.78
N GLN A 175 -0.36 21.64 9.10
CA GLN A 175 1.10 21.48 9.22
C GLN A 175 1.79 21.21 7.88
N THR A 176 1.21 21.68 6.78
CA THR A 176 1.70 21.52 5.39
C THR A 176 3.12 22.05 5.14
N HIS A 177 3.58 23.03 5.92
CA HIS A 177 4.97 23.52 5.92
C HIS A 177 5.91 22.67 6.80
N TYR A 178 5.40 22.04 7.85
CA TYR A 178 6.19 21.29 8.83
C TYR A 178 6.39 19.82 8.45
N THR A 179 5.32 19.12 8.04
CA THR A 179 5.34 17.71 7.62
C THR A 179 6.45 17.42 6.59
N PRO A 180 6.60 18.19 5.49
CA PRO A 180 7.67 17.96 4.51
C PRO A 180 9.07 18.10 5.12
N THR A 181 9.29 19.01 6.06
CA THR A 181 10.61 19.16 6.71
C THR A 181 10.96 17.94 7.57
N LYS A 182 9.99 17.35 8.27
CA LYS A 182 10.22 16.15 9.08
C LYS A 182 10.37 14.89 8.23
N ALA A 183 9.67 14.80 7.10
CA ALA A 183 9.94 13.78 6.07
C ALA A 183 11.36 13.94 5.47
N GLY A 184 11.79 15.18 5.21
CA GLY A 184 13.15 15.50 4.76
C GLY A 184 14.22 15.09 5.78
N VAL A 185 14.02 15.35 7.08
CA VAL A 185 14.95 14.90 8.15
C VAL A 185 15.03 13.38 8.23
N LEU A 186 13.90 12.68 8.10
CA LEU A 186 13.86 11.21 8.03
C LEU A 186 14.66 10.68 6.83
N SER A 187 14.38 11.19 5.62
CA SER A 187 15.06 10.80 4.39
C SER A 187 16.57 11.13 4.43
N LEU A 188 16.94 12.25 5.07
CA LEU A 188 18.33 12.62 5.33
C LEU A 188 19.03 11.58 6.22
N MET A 189 18.41 11.12 7.32
CA MET A 189 19.00 10.09 8.17
C MET A 189 19.24 8.77 7.42
N GLN A 190 18.28 8.36 6.57
CA GLN A 190 18.42 7.16 5.72
C GLN A 190 19.54 7.31 4.68
N SER A 191 19.62 8.46 4.01
CA SER A 191 20.67 8.77 3.04
C SER A 191 22.05 8.82 3.68
N MET A 192 22.15 9.40 4.88
CA MET A 192 23.38 9.42 5.67
C MET A 192 23.78 8.04 6.18
N ALA A 193 22.83 7.19 6.57
CA ALA A 193 23.09 5.81 7.01
C ALA A 193 23.82 4.99 5.93
N VAL A 194 23.40 5.12 4.67
CA VAL A 194 24.04 4.49 3.51
C VAL A 194 25.42 5.11 3.24
N SER A 195 25.51 6.44 3.20
CA SER A 195 26.75 7.16 2.85
C SER A 195 27.87 7.00 3.89
N LEU A 196 27.51 6.98 5.18
CA LEU A 196 28.44 7.02 6.31
C LEU A 196 28.64 5.66 7.01
N GLY A 197 27.88 4.62 6.65
CA GLY A 197 28.03 3.28 7.23
C GLY A 197 29.45 2.71 7.09
N LYS A 198 30.13 3.00 5.96
CA LYS A 198 31.56 2.66 5.73
C LYS A 198 32.53 3.28 6.74
N HIS A 199 32.12 4.35 7.43
CA HIS A 199 32.88 5.03 8.48
C HIS A 199 32.45 4.61 9.90
N LYS A 200 31.62 3.57 10.04
CA LYS A 200 31.02 3.10 11.31
C LYS A 200 30.19 4.19 12.02
N ILE A 201 29.60 5.10 11.26
CA ILE A 201 28.67 6.11 11.78
C ILE A 201 27.25 5.61 11.51
N ARG A 202 26.47 5.43 12.57
CA ARG A 202 25.06 5.04 12.50
C ARG A 202 24.20 6.30 12.43
N CYS A 203 23.25 6.35 11.50
CA CYS A 203 22.33 7.50 11.35
C CYS A 203 20.89 6.98 11.45
N ASN A 204 20.13 7.43 12.45
CA ASN A 204 18.77 6.94 12.71
C ASN A 204 17.83 8.12 12.99
N ALA A 205 16.53 7.94 12.70
CA ALA A 205 15.51 8.92 13.02
C ALA A 205 14.71 8.49 14.26
N LEU A 206 14.52 9.39 15.22
CA LEU A 206 13.53 9.26 16.28
C LEU A 206 12.28 10.03 15.85
N LEU A 207 11.11 9.41 15.90
CA LEU A 207 9.84 9.95 15.45
C LEU A 207 8.89 10.10 16.65
N PRO A 208 8.88 11.26 17.34
CA PRO A 208 7.90 11.53 18.39
C PRO A 208 6.47 11.58 17.86
N GLY A 209 5.52 11.07 18.64
CA GLY A 209 4.09 11.35 18.49
C GLY A 209 3.71 12.72 19.06
N THR A 210 2.51 12.82 19.64
CA THR A 210 2.11 14.02 20.40
C THR A 210 2.84 14.01 21.74
N ILE A 211 3.72 14.99 21.97
CA ILE A 211 4.51 15.16 23.20
C ILE A 211 4.21 16.51 23.84
N LYS A 212 3.99 16.54 25.16
CA LYS A 212 3.79 17.74 25.98
C LYS A 212 5.06 18.60 25.97
N THR A 213 5.13 19.51 25.02
CA THR A 213 6.16 20.54 24.93
C THR A 213 5.51 21.92 25.03
N GLN A 214 6.32 22.97 25.19
CA GLN A 214 5.86 24.37 25.21
C GLN A 214 5.02 24.74 23.99
N LEU A 215 5.33 24.16 22.82
CA LEU A 215 4.59 24.31 21.57
C LEU A 215 3.15 23.74 21.63
N SER A 216 2.81 22.99 22.68
CA SER A 216 1.51 22.35 22.91
C SER A 216 0.87 22.72 24.25
N GLU A 217 1.52 23.55 25.08
CA GLU A 217 1.04 23.87 26.43
C GLU A 217 -0.34 24.57 26.43
N ASP A 218 -0.64 25.40 25.43
CA ASP A 218 -1.94 26.07 25.33
C ASP A 218 -3.06 25.13 24.88
N ASP A 219 -2.78 24.18 23.97
CA ASP A 219 -3.73 23.11 23.64
C ASP A 219 -3.96 22.18 24.84
N MET A 220 -2.93 21.95 25.66
CA MET A 220 -3.00 21.17 26.91
C MET A 220 -3.72 21.88 28.06
N LYS A 221 -4.01 23.18 27.98
CA LYS A 221 -4.86 23.89 28.96
C LYS A 221 -6.36 23.70 28.69
N ASN A 222 -6.75 23.32 27.48
CA ASN A 222 -8.14 23.05 27.12
C ASN A 222 -8.47 21.57 27.33
N ASP A 223 -9.31 21.26 28.32
CA ASP A 223 -9.65 19.88 28.70
C ASP A 223 -10.28 19.07 27.55
N VAL A 224 -11.05 19.71 26.66
CA VAL A 224 -11.66 19.06 25.49
C VAL A 224 -10.58 18.66 24.48
N LYS A 225 -9.65 19.58 24.18
CA LYS A 225 -8.49 19.29 23.31
C LYS A 225 -7.56 18.24 23.93
N ARG A 226 -7.33 18.28 25.25
CA ARG A 226 -6.52 17.28 25.95
C ARG A 226 -7.13 15.89 25.81
N ASN A 227 -8.42 15.73 26.15
CA ASN A 227 -9.11 14.46 26.05
C ASN A 227 -9.16 13.93 24.60
N TYR A 228 -9.36 14.81 23.61
CA TYR A 228 -9.26 14.46 22.19
C TYR A 228 -7.86 13.99 21.77
N LEU A 229 -6.79 14.59 22.30
CA LEU A 229 -5.42 14.17 22.01
C LEU A 229 -5.06 12.85 22.70
N GLU A 230 -5.52 12.64 23.94
CA GLU A 230 -5.27 11.43 24.72
C GLU A 230 -6.04 10.22 24.17
N THR A 231 -7.30 10.38 23.76
CA THR A 231 -8.13 9.30 23.18
C THR A 231 -7.61 8.77 21.84
N ARG A 232 -6.80 9.55 21.09
CA ARG A 232 -6.15 9.08 19.85
C ARG A 232 -4.85 8.30 20.09
N ILE A 233 -4.41 8.15 21.34
CA ILE A 233 -3.16 7.47 21.71
C ILE A 233 -3.52 6.22 22.53
N PRO A 234 -3.25 4.99 22.04
CA PRO A 234 -3.54 3.75 22.76
C PRO A 234 -3.00 3.64 24.20
N LEU A 235 -1.87 4.30 24.50
CA LEU A 235 -1.37 4.40 25.88
C LEU A 235 -2.18 5.34 26.79
N GLY A 236 -3.26 5.95 26.29
CA GLY A 236 -4.22 6.76 27.06
C GLY A 236 -3.68 8.09 27.58
N ARG A 237 -2.53 8.55 27.10
CA ARG A 237 -1.89 9.81 27.51
C ARG A 237 -1.09 10.44 26.38
N VAL A 238 -1.00 11.77 26.39
CA VAL A 238 0.03 12.49 25.62
C VAL A 238 1.39 12.20 26.28
N GLY A 239 2.40 11.91 25.45
CA GLY A 239 3.76 11.62 25.93
C GLY A 239 4.42 12.83 26.58
N ASP A 240 5.35 12.61 27.48
CA ASP A 240 6.15 13.63 28.13
C ASP A 240 7.55 13.69 27.48
N PRO A 241 8.29 14.81 27.53
CA PRO A 241 9.61 14.91 26.88
C PRO A 241 10.59 13.81 27.30
N GLU A 242 10.49 13.36 28.54
CA GLU A 242 11.24 12.25 29.14
C GLU A 242 11.02 10.90 28.43
N ASP A 243 9.83 10.67 27.82
CA ASP A 243 9.56 9.44 27.06
C ASP A 243 10.48 9.30 25.83
N MET A 244 11.02 10.42 25.31
CA MET A 244 11.96 10.42 24.19
C MET A 244 13.41 10.13 24.62
N ALA A 245 13.72 10.28 25.91
CA ALA A 245 15.08 10.17 26.41
C ALA A 245 15.61 8.72 26.37
N GLY A 246 14.79 7.74 26.78
CA GLY A 246 15.12 6.31 26.68
C GLY A 246 15.40 5.84 25.23
N PRO A 247 14.50 6.10 24.27
CA PRO A 247 14.74 5.86 22.84
C PRO A 247 16.02 6.53 22.30
N ALA A 248 16.32 7.76 22.73
CA ALA A 248 17.56 8.44 22.34
C ALA A 248 18.81 7.78 22.93
N VAL A 249 18.77 7.31 24.19
CA VAL A 249 19.86 6.53 24.81
C VAL A 249 20.08 5.21 24.09
N PHE A 250 19.00 4.51 23.71
CA PHE A 250 19.09 3.29 22.89
C PHE A 250 19.83 3.54 21.57
N LEU A 251 19.41 4.55 20.79
CA LEU A 251 20.05 4.89 19.51
C LEU A 251 21.48 5.41 19.67
N ALA A 252 21.80 6.10 20.78
CA ALA A 252 23.15 6.55 21.09
C ALA A 252 24.09 5.41 21.51
N CYS A 253 23.59 4.41 22.23
CA CYS A 253 24.36 3.31 22.79
C CYS A 253 24.72 2.25 21.74
N GLU A 254 26.01 2.18 21.39
CA GLU A 254 26.58 1.20 20.46
C GLU A 254 26.34 -0.26 20.90
N GLN A 255 26.37 -0.54 22.20
CA GLN A 255 26.14 -1.89 22.74
C GLN A 255 24.68 -2.35 22.56
N LEU A 256 23.72 -1.42 22.52
CA LEU A 256 22.30 -1.74 22.36
C LEU A 256 21.83 -1.67 20.90
N SER A 257 22.40 -0.76 20.10
CA SER A 257 21.91 -0.45 18.75
C SER A 257 23.01 -0.52 17.68
N GLY A 258 24.12 -1.22 17.93
CA GLY A 258 25.29 -1.28 17.04
C GLY A 258 25.03 -1.75 15.61
N TYR A 259 23.95 -2.49 15.36
CA TYR A 259 23.51 -2.91 14.03
C TYR A 259 22.26 -2.16 13.52
N VAL A 260 21.78 -1.14 14.25
CA VAL A 260 20.65 -0.30 13.89
C VAL A 260 21.18 0.96 13.17
N ASN A 261 20.92 1.03 11.87
CA ASN A 261 21.35 2.10 10.98
C ASN A 261 20.27 2.36 9.91
N GLY A 262 19.90 3.61 9.66
CA GLY A 262 18.80 3.99 8.76
C GLY A 262 17.39 3.77 9.33
N ALA A 263 17.28 3.39 10.61
CA ALA A 263 16.02 3.02 11.23
C ALA A 263 15.15 4.23 11.59
N GLN A 264 13.84 3.99 11.64
CA GLN A 264 12.81 4.95 12.03
C GLN A 264 12.20 4.47 13.35
N LEU A 265 12.67 5.01 14.47
CA LEU A 265 12.19 4.63 15.80
C LEU A 265 10.96 5.47 16.13
N LEU A 266 9.77 4.90 15.96
CA LEU A 266 8.51 5.54 16.30
C LEU A 266 8.28 5.48 17.83
N ALA A 267 8.01 6.63 18.43
CA ALA A 267 7.74 6.79 19.85
C ALA A 267 6.50 7.69 20.03
N ASP A 268 5.33 7.11 19.80
CA ASP A 268 4.05 7.83 19.66
C ASP A 268 2.92 7.26 20.53
N GLY A 269 3.21 6.28 21.38
CA GLY A 269 2.21 5.58 22.20
C GLY A 269 1.19 4.76 21.40
N GLY A 270 1.51 4.39 20.16
CA GLY A 270 0.64 3.62 19.25
C GLY A 270 -0.28 4.48 18.38
N MET A 271 -0.18 5.81 18.45
CA MET A 271 -1.06 6.77 17.77
C MET A 271 -1.19 6.51 16.25
N ARG A 272 -0.09 6.17 15.56
CA ARG A 272 -0.08 5.83 14.13
C ARG A 272 -0.96 4.63 13.80
N LEU A 273 -1.00 3.62 14.68
CA LEU A 273 -1.76 2.39 14.48
C LEU A 273 -3.24 2.55 14.88
N ALA A 274 -3.53 3.47 15.81
CA ALA A 274 -4.89 3.76 16.25
C ALA A 274 -5.71 4.57 15.24
N ALA A 275 -5.05 5.43 14.47
CA ALA A 275 -5.71 6.23 13.43
C ALA A 275 -6.42 5.37 12.36
N THR A 276 -5.96 4.14 12.15
CA THR A 276 -6.61 3.14 11.27
C THR A 276 -7.71 2.32 11.96
N SER A 277 -7.73 2.22 13.30
CA SER A 277 -8.78 1.47 14.03
C SER A 277 -10.01 2.31 14.37
N SER A 278 -9.89 3.63 14.50
CA SER A 278 -11.03 4.51 14.83
C SER A 278 -11.99 4.78 13.67
N ALA A 279 -11.68 4.31 12.45
CA ALA A 279 -12.58 4.40 11.30
C ALA A 279 -13.70 3.33 11.33
N ALA A 280 -13.50 2.24 12.09
CA ALA A 280 -14.46 1.15 12.22
C ALA A 280 -15.30 1.29 13.49
N GLY A 281 -16.33 2.14 13.43
CA GLY A 281 -17.42 2.15 14.42
C GLY A 281 -17.30 3.17 15.55
N THR A 282 -17.66 4.42 15.26
CA THR A 282 -18.78 5.11 15.93
C THR A 282 -19.18 6.32 15.07
N THR A 283 -20.36 6.30 14.46
CA THR A 283 -20.93 7.48 13.80
C THR A 283 -21.47 8.46 14.84
N ILE A 284 -20.62 9.39 15.29
CA ILE A 284 -21.08 10.70 15.77
C ILE A 284 -20.67 11.69 14.68
N PRO A 285 -21.62 12.35 13.99
CA PRO A 285 -21.25 13.39 13.04
C PRO A 285 -20.54 14.52 13.78
N PRO A 286 -19.53 15.19 13.18
CA PRO A 286 -19.03 16.42 13.74
C PRO A 286 -20.17 17.44 13.75
N ASP A 287 -20.58 17.88 14.94
CA ASP A 287 -21.44 19.06 15.05
C ASP A 287 -20.77 20.21 14.30
N PRO A 288 -21.49 20.95 13.45
CA PRO A 288 -20.92 22.13 12.81
C PRO A 288 -20.48 23.09 13.91
N MET A 289 -19.21 23.53 13.83
CA MET A 289 -18.68 24.60 14.68
C MET A 289 -19.71 25.71 14.82
N PRO A 290 -20.15 26.06 16.04
CA PRO A 290 -21.14 27.12 16.20
C PRO A 290 -20.55 28.39 15.62
N ALA A 291 -21.22 28.94 14.61
CA ALA A 291 -20.81 30.19 14.00
C ALA A 291 -20.68 31.25 15.10
N LEU A 292 -19.56 31.99 15.09
CA LEU A 292 -19.37 33.18 15.93
C LEU A 292 -20.36 34.25 15.48
N GLN A 293 -21.61 34.12 15.92
CA GLN A 293 -22.60 35.18 15.83
C GLN A 293 -22.16 36.31 16.76
N ASN A 294 -22.10 37.51 16.19
CA ASN A 294 -21.90 38.74 16.95
C ASN A 294 -22.92 38.82 18.09
N SER A 295 -22.46 38.75 19.33
CA SER A 295 -23.26 39.16 20.50
C SER A 295 -23.04 40.64 20.75
N ASP A 296 -24.14 41.38 20.77
CA ASP A 296 -24.13 42.83 20.80
C ASP A 296 -23.58 43.47 22.08
N GLN A 297 -23.17 44.71 21.88
CA GLN A 297 -22.81 45.73 22.85
C GLN A 297 -23.59 45.69 24.19
N SER A 298 -22.86 45.69 25.31
CA SER A 298 -23.23 46.55 26.45
C SER A 298 -22.04 46.98 27.32
N THR A 299 -21.59 48.21 27.04
CA THR A 299 -21.11 49.19 28.03
C THR A 299 -20.12 48.78 29.12
N HIS A 300 -18.83 48.98 28.83
CA HIS A 300 -17.99 49.77 29.74
C HIS A 300 -17.18 50.82 28.94
N ARG A 301 -17.65 52.07 28.97
CA ARG A 301 -16.84 53.22 28.54
C ARG A 301 -15.81 53.52 29.62
N TYR A 302 -14.56 53.81 29.27
CA TYR A 302 -13.82 54.94 29.84
C TYR A 302 -12.64 55.39 28.96
N HIS A 303 -12.73 56.65 28.51
CA HIS A 303 -11.73 57.57 27.94
C HIS A 303 -10.62 57.13 26.96
N SER A 304 -10.90 57.40 25.68
CA SER A 304 -10.23 58.45 24.86
C SER A 304 -8.86 59.02 25.31
N SER A 305 -7.86 58.92 24.44
CA SER A 305 -6.99 60.05 24.07
C SER A 305 -6.48 59.90 22.63
N GLU A 306 -6.40 61.02 21.91
CA GLU A 306 -6.09 61.12 20.47
C GLU A 306 -4.58 61.30 20.19
N PRO A 307 -4.11 61.17 18.92
CA PRO A 307 -2.70 61.03 18.59
C PRO A 307 -1.95 62.36 18.44
N ILE A 308 -0.61 62.28 18.45
CA ILE A 308 0.29 63.36 18.04
C ILE A 308 1.15 62.88 16.86
N HIS A 309 0.99 63.52 15.70
CA HIS A 309 1.99 63.50 14.63
C HIS A 309 3.11 64.50 14.96
N GLN A 310 4.36 64.12 14.68
CA GLN A 310 5.32 64.85 13.82
C GLN A 310 6.75 64.32 14.05
N PHE A 311 7.45 63.93 12.98
CA PHE A 311 8.52 64.73 12.38
C PHE A 311 9.04 64.05 11.09
N LEU A 312 9.04 64.80 9.99
CA LEU A 312 9.82 64.49 8.77
C LEU A 312 11.24 65.07 8.92
N PRO A 313 12.17 64.76 8.01
CA PRO A 313 12.34 65.69 6.88
C PRO A 313 12.42 65.02 5.50
N GLU A 314 12.25 65.87 4.49
CA GLU A 314 12.16 65.56 3.06
C GLU A 314 13.53 65.49 2.37
N THR A 315 13.62 64.78 1.23
CA THR A 315 14.27 65.28 0.00
C THR A 315 13.54 64.73 -1.22
N SER A 316 13.39 65.56 -2.26
CA SER A 316 12.80 65.23 -3.56
C SER A 316 13.79 64.49 -4.49
N ASP A 317 13.28 63.85 -5.54
CA ASP A 317 13.43 64.38 -6.92
C ASP A 317 12.56 63.62 -7.93
N GLN A 318 12.38 64.20 -9.12
CA GLN A 318 11.41 63.83 -10.16
C GLN A 318 12.05 63.09 -11.36
N GLU A 319 11.22 62.37 -12.14
CA GLU A 319 11.31 62.02 -13.59
C GLU A 319 10.80 60.56 -13.81
N ALA A 320 10.19 60.14 -14.93
CA ALA A 320 9.36 60.79 -15.96
C ALA A 320 8.54 59.69 -16.71
N TRP A 321 7.38 60.04 -17.27
CA TRP A 321 6.53 59.19 -18.15
C TRP A 321 6.99 59.26 -19.64
N PRO A 322 6.41 58.57 -20.67
CA PRO A 322 5.09 57.88 -20.78
C PRO A 322 5.14 56.45 -21.44
N GLY A 323 4.09 55.61 -21.40
CA GLY A 323 2.89 55.60 -22.29
C GLY A 323 2.99 54.45 -23.33
N ASN A 324 1.93 53.94 -23.98
CA ASN A 324 0.49 54.20 -23.90
C ASN A 324 -0.28 53.14 -24.76
N LEU A 325 -1.44 52.62 -24.31
CA LEU A 325 -2.65 52.26 -25.12
C LEU A 325 -2.48 51.17 -26.24
N ARG A 326 -3.46 50.43 -26.78
CA ARG A 326 -4.93 50.22 -26.70
C ARG A 326 -5.22 48.90 -27.52
N ASP A 327 -6.38 48.26 -27.65
CA ASP A 327 -7.82 48.59 -27.51
C ASP A 327 -8.64 47.30 -27.23
N SER A 328 -9.84 47.43 -26.66
CA SER A 328 -10.93 46.43 -26.72
C SER A 328 -11.91 46.80 -27.84
N PRO A 329 -12.92 45.95 -28.18
CA PRO A 329 -14.23 46.16 -27.54
C PRO A 329 -15.14 44.92 -27.34
N HIS A 330 -16.14 45.13 -26.49
CA HIS A 330 -17.33 44.33 -26.11
C HIS A 330 -18.58 44.80 -26.94
N PRO A 331 -19.88 44.50 -26.64
CA PRO A 331 -20.60 43.38 -25.95
C PRO A 331 -21.95 42.96 -26.66
N GLN A 332 -22.91 42.34 -25.91
CA GLN A 332 -24.40 42.29 -26.11
C GLN A 332 -24.99 41.20 -27.05
N THR A 333 -26.19 40.60 -26.86
CA THR A 333 -27.27 40.73 -25.85
C THR A 333 -28.18 39.47 -25.75
N ALA A 334 -28.68 39.19 -24.53
CA ALA A 334 -30.06 38.84 -24.10
C ALA A 334 -31.11 38.10 -24.99
N GLY A 335 -31.96 37.27 -24.35
CA GLY A 335 -33.28 36.86 -24.86
C GLY A 335 -33.87 35.60 -24.20
N ALA A 336 -35.12 35.65 -23.72
CA ALA A 336 -35.86 34.51 -23.15
C ALA A 336 -37.23 34.34 -23.83
N LEU A 337 -37.87 33.17 -23.68
CA LEU A 337 -39.32 32.92 -23.50
C LEU A 337 -39.87 31.65 -24.19
N THR A 338 -40.94 31.15 -23.56
CA THR A 338 -41.76 29.96 -23.82
C THR A 338 -42.78 30.15 -24.95
N LEU A 339 -43.13 29.06 -25.66
CA LEU A 339 -44.44 28.70 -26.26
C LEU A 339 -44.18 27.39 -27.06
N ASP A 340 -44.72 26.20 -26.78
CA ASP A 340 -46.09 25.76 -26.49
C ASP A 340 -47.02 25.82 -27.73
N ILE A 341 -47.58 24.64 -28.10
CA ILE A 341 -48.84 24.34 -28.82
C ILE A 341 -48.74 23.14 -29.80
N LEU A 342 -49.32 22.01 -29.36
CA LEU A 342 -50.28 21.08 -30.02
C LEU A 342 -49.98 20.55 -31.45
N ARG A 343 -50.38 19.31 -31.83
CA ARG A 343 -51.71 18.72 -31.55
C ARG A 343 -51.80 17.21 -31.91
N GLU A 344 -52.55 16.43 -31.09
CA GLU A 344 -53.36 15.20 -31.37
C GLU A 344 -52.81 14.08 -32.30
N SER A 345 -53.05 12.76 -32.13
CA SER A 345 -53.59 11.87 -31.07
C SER A 345 -53.25 10.40 -31.47
N SER A 346 -53.70 9.27 -30.90
CA SER A 346 -54.59 8.90 -29.78
C SER A 346 -54.44 7.40 -29.45
N VAL A 347 -54.45 7.05 -28.14
CA VAL A 347 -55.11 5.86 -27.53
C VAL A 347 -54.86 4.45 -28.12
N ALA A 348 -54.19 3.56 -27.33
CA ALA A 348 -54.76 2.28 -26.81
C ALA A 348 -53.68 1.33 -26.23
N SER A 349 -53.95 0.75 -25.06
CA SER A 349 -53.33 -0.46 -24.50
C SER A 349 -54.31 -1.66 -24.66
N PRO A 350 -54.07 -2.90 -24.17
CA PRO A 350 -52.83 -3.56 -23.72
C PRO A 350 -52.68 -5.04 -24.25
N GLU A 351 -51.73 -5.78 -23.65
CA GLU A 351 -51.82 -7.21 -23.26
C GLU A 351 -51.42 -8.41 -24.15
N HIS A 352 -50.77 -9.36 -23.44
CA HIS A 352 -50.57 -10.82 -23.64
C HIS A 352 -49.55 -11.40 -24.66
N ALA A 353 -48.60 -12.17 -24.09
CA ALA A 353 -47.76 -13.19 -24.73
C ALA A 353 -48.53 -14.55 -24.84
N PRO A 354 -48.04 -15.62 -25.55
CA PRO A 354 -46.91 -16.42 -25.02
C PRO A 354 -46.02 -17.23 -26.03
N LEU A 355 -44.85 -17.69 -25.53
CA LEU A 355 -44.14 -18.99 -25.71
C LEU A 355 -44.16 -19.77 -27.06
N GLN A 356 -42.98 -20.14 -27.61
CA GLN A 356 -42.34 -21.48 -27.50
C GLN A 356 -41.07 -21.71 -28.39
N VAL A 357 -39.96 -22.10 -27.73
CA VAL A 357 -39.04 -23.25 -27.96
C VAL A 357 -38.78 -23.82 -29.38
N ILE A 358 -37.50 -24.02 -29.76
CA ILE A 358 -36.83 -25.30 -30.19
C ILE A 358 -35.34 -25.06 -30.60
N SER A 359 -34.53 -26.12 -30.51
CA SER A 359 -33.05 -26.19 -30.41
C SER A 359 -32.29 -26.26 -31.78
N PRO A 360 -30.93 -26.34 -31.81
CA PRO A 360 -30.10 -25.96 -32.98
C PRO A 360 -29.63 -27.11 -33.88
N GLU A 361 -29.10 -26.79 -35.08
CA GLU A 361 -27.98 -27.54 -35.68
C GLU A 361 -27.27 -26.81 -36.84
N ASN A 362 -25.96 -27.11 -37.00
CA ASN A 362 -25.12 -27.01 -38.21
C ASN A 362 -24.94 -25.67 -38.96
N CYS A 363 -23.68 -25.19 -39.01
CA CYS A 363 -23.06 -24.81 -40.28
C CYS A 363 -21.54 -24.99 -40.29
N SER A 364 -21.04 -25.51 -41.41
CA SER A 364 -19.63 -25.61 -41.76
C SER A 364 -19.39 -24.83 -43.06
N SER A 365 -18.13 -24.76 -43.49
CA SER A 365 -17.63 -24.32 -44.81
C SER A 365 -16.99 -22.92 -44.91
N SER A 366 -16.08 -22.88 -45.88
CA SER A 366 -14.98 -21.95 -46.13
C SER A 366 -15.33 -20.75 -47.00
N GLY A 367 -14.57 -19.66 -46.86
CA GLY A 367 -14.58 -18.54 -47.81
C GLY A 367 -13.35 -17.63 -47.67
N ASN A 368 -12.43 -17.67 -48.65
CA ASN A 368 -11.35 -16.71 -48.79
C ASN A 368 -11.87 -15.40 -49.38
N THR A 369 -11.47 -14.24 -48.85
CA THR A 369 -11.44 -12.96 -49.59
C THR A 369 -10.26 -12.09 -49.13
N ALA A 370 -9.80 -11.21 -50.02
CA ALA A 370 -8.45 -10.62 -49.98
C ALA A 370 -8.33 -9.34 -49.15
N PHE A 371 -7.09 -9.04 -48.74
CA PHE A 371 -6.69 -7.79 -48.12
C PHE A 371 -6.86 -6.58 -49.07
N THR A 372 -7.49 -5.52 -48.57
CA THR A 372 -7.32 -4.13 -49.04
C THR A 372 -6.83 -3.27 -47.89
N GLN A 373 -5.82 -2.45 -48.13
CA GLN A 373 -5.22 -1.58 -47.11
C GLN A 373 -6.23 -0.51 -46.65
N ALA A 374 -6.44 -0.41 -45.34
CA ALA A 374 -7.18 0.68 -44.72
C ALA A 374 -6.21 1.76 -44.18
N SER A 375 -6.57 3.02 -44.38
CA SER A 375 -5.88 4.19 -43.84
C SER A 375 -6.07 4.33 -42.32
N PRO A 376 -5.16 5.02 -41.59
CA PRO A 376 -5.22 5.12 -40.14
C PRO A 376 -6.35 6.06 -39.69
N GLU A 377 -7.41 5.49 -39.12
CA GLU A 377 -8.36 6.22 -38.27
C GLU A 377 -7.89 6.16 -36.82
N ASP A 378 -7.96 7.29 -36.10
CA ASP A 378 -7.41 7.43 -34.75
C ASP A 378 -7.90 6.39 -33.74
N LEU A 379 -7.01 6.01 -32.82
CA LEU A 379 -7.26 5.03 -31.75
C LEU A 379 -7.87 5.64 -30.47
N THR A 380 -8.17 6.94 -30.50
CA THR A 380 -8.24 7.80 -29.31
C THR A 380 -9.63 8.39 -29.06
N THR A 381 -10.53 8.37 -30.04
CA THR A 381 -11.86 8.98 -29.95
C THR A 381 -12.91 8.00 -29.41
N ARG A 382 -13.30 8.16 -28.14
CA ARG A 382 -14.51 7.54 -27.58
C ARG A 382 -15.76 8.16 -28.23
N SER A 383 -16.45 7.40 -29.08
CA SER A 383 -17.70 7.78 -29.73
C SER A 383 -18.87 6.96 -29.22
N VAL A 384 -19.96 7.60 -28.82
CA VAL A 384 -21.20 6.92 -28.39
C VAL A 384 -21.98 6.49 -29.64
N ALA A 385 -21.71 5.27 -30.13
CA ALA A 385 -22.39 4.70 -31.29
C ALA A 385 -23.65 3.91 -30.89
N SER A 386 -24.82 4.54 -30.98
CA SER A 386 -26.11 3.87 -30.79
C SER A 386 -26.57 3.15 -32.07
N SER A 387 -26.15 1.90 -32.28
CA SER A 387 -26.77 1.03 -33.29
C SER A 387 -26.54 -0.45 -32.98
N GLY A 388 -27.63 -1.22 -32.88
CA GLY A 388 -27.54 -2.66 -32.68
C GLY A 388 -26.96 -3.37 -33.89
N GLN A 389 -25.82 -4.05 -33.70
CA GLN A 389 -25.34 -5.10 -34.59
C GLN A 389 -25.09 -6.37 -33.77
N THR A 390 -25.77 -7.45 -34.14
CA THR A 390 -25.46 -8.80 -33.67
C THR A 390 -24.11 -9.23 -34.24
N LEU A 391 -23.05 -9.16 -33.43
CA LEU A 391 -21.71 -9.60 -33.83
C LEU A 391 -21.34 -10.90 -33.10
N ASP A 392 -21.57 -12.01 -33.77
CA ASP A 392 -21.37 -13.37 -33.26
C ASP A 392 -20.02 -13.97 -33.72
N THR A 393 -19.46 -14.87 -32.94
CA THR A 393 -18.26 -15.73 -33.17
C THR A 393 -16.90 -15.11 -33.56
N ALA A 394 -16.84 -13.92 -34.17
CA ALA A 394 -15.60 -13.41 -34.77
C ALA A 394 -14.50 -13.07 -33.75
N THR A 395 -14.86 -12.39 -32.66
CA THR A 395 -13.90 -11.93 -31.63
C THR A 395 -13.34 -13.08 -30.80
N ALA A 396 -14.12 -14.15 -30.58
CA ALA A 396 -13.70 -15.35 -29.85
C ALA A 396 -12.64 -16.20 -30.60
N ARG A 397 -12.50 -16.05 -31.92
CA ARG A 397 -11.39 -16.67 -32.69
C ARG A 397 -10.03 -16.08 -32.33
N TRP A 398 -9.98 -14.88 -31.75
CA TRP A 398 -8.77 -14.06 -31.70
C TRP A 398 -7.74 -14.55 -30.67
N PHE A 399 -8.17 -14.91 -29.45
CA PHE A 399 -7.31 -15.64 -28.50
C PHE A 399 -6.91 -17.04 -29.00
N GLY A 400 -7.74 -17.67 -29.83
CA GLY A 400 -7.41 -18.93 -30.51
C GLY A 400 -6.33 -18.80 -31.58
N LEU A 401 -6.28 -17.66 -32.28
CA LEU A 401 -5.22 -17.33 -33.24
C LEU A 401 -3.88 -17.11 -32.52
N LEU A 402 -3.83 -16.32 -31.45
CA LEU A 402 -2.61 -16.16 -30.64
C LEU A 402 -2.10 -17.50 -30.08
N ALA A 403 -3.00 -18.37 -29.64
CA ALA A 403 -2.64 -19.71 -29.17
C ALA A 403 -2.13 -20.62 -30.31
N GLY A 404 -2.68 -20.48 -31.52
CA GLY A 404 -2.29 -21.25 -32.71
C GLY A 404 -0.96 -20.82 -33.32
N ASP A 405 -0.72 -19.51 -33.44
CA ASP A 405 0.52 -18.96 -33.98
C ASP A 405 1.71 -19.27 -33.06
N ALA A 406 1.53 -19.18 -31.73
CA ALA A 406 2.51 -19.64 -30.74
C ALA A 406 2.74 -21.17 -30.77
N GLN A 407 1.77 -21.95 -31.25
CA GLN A 407 1.90 -23.40 -31.45
C GLN A 407 2.71 -23.75 -32.71
N LEU A 408 2.71 -22.89 -33.73
CA LEU A 408 3.49 -23.08 -34.96
C LEU A 408 5.00 -22.84 -34.73
N GLU A 409 5.38 -21.83 -33.92
CA GLU A 409 6.78 -21.65 -33.50
C GLU A 409 7.30 -22.83 -32.66
N GLN A 410 6.40 -23.52 -31.95
CA GLN A 410 6.74 -24.67 -31.11
C GLN A 410 7.29 -25.89 -31.89
N GLN A 411 7.09 -25.94 -33.21
CA GLN A 411 7.62 -27.01 -34.08
C GLN A 411 9.00 -26.68 -34.68
N ALA A 412 9.54 -25.47 -34.45
CA ALA A 412 10.74 -24.96 -35.14
C ALA A 412 12.02 -24.90 -34.28
N LEU A 413 11.96 -25.23 -32.99
CA LEU A 413 13.09 -25.05 -32.05
C LEU A 413 13.56 -26.37 -31.41
N PRO A 414 14.87 -26.68 -31.45
CA PRO A 414 15.46 -27.79 -30.68
C PRO A 414 15.56 -27.45 -29.18
N GLY A 415 15.84 -28.47 -28.35
CA GLY A 415 15.77 -28.43 -26.88
C GLY A 415 16.69 -27.45 -26.15
N PRO A 416 16.57 -27.34 -24.82
CA PRO A 416 16.97 -26.17 -24.05
C PRO A 416 18.49 -25.99 -23.95
N GLY A 417 19.02 -25.03 -24.70
CA GLY A 417 20.28 -24.35 -24.40
C GLY A 417 20.01 -23.15 -23.49
N TYR A 418 20.42 -23.25 -22.23
CA TYR A 418 20.36 -22.12 -21.28
C TYR A 418 21.64 -21.28 -21.40
N GLU A 419 21.55 -20.11 -22.04
CA GLU A 419 22.55 -19.06 -21.83
C GLU A 419 22.11 -18.20 -20.62
N PRO A 420 22.96 -18.00 -19.61
CA PRO A 420 22.63 -17.12 -18.49
C PRO A 420 22.62 -15.65 -18.96
N GLU A 421 21.53 -14.94 -18.68
CA GLU A 421 21.47 -13.49 -18.90
C GLU A 421 22.60 -12.78 -18.17
N ARG A 422 23.18 -11.76 -18.81
CA ARG A 422 24.22 -10.94 -18.18
C ARG A 422 23.60 -10.09 -17.07
N ASP A 423 24.20 -10.17 -15.90
CA ASP A 423 23.81 -9.44 -14.70
C ASP A 423 23.90 -7.91 -14.90
N PHE A 424 22.78 -7.31 -15.37
CA PHE A 424 22.58 -5.87 -15.35
C PHE A 424 22.05 -5.47 -13.97
N GLY A 425 22.97 -5.24 -13.04
CA GLY A 425 22.65 -4.76 -11.72
C GLY A 425 21.99 -3.37 -11.77
N THR A 426 20.72 -3.30 -11.34
CA THR A 426 20.15 -2.26 -10.45
C THR A 426 18.70 -2.64 -10.13
N HIS A 427 18.20 -2.21 -8.97
CA HIS A 427 16.75 -2.27 -8.71
C HIS A 427 16.05 -1.24 -9.61
N GLU A 428 15.38 -1.68 -10.69
CA GLU A 428 14.34 -0.85 -11.31
C GLU A 428 13.24 -0.61 -10.27
N SER A 429 13.10 0.65 -9.85
CA SER A 429 11.99 1.08 -9.01
C SER A 429 10.67 0.96 -9.80
N PRO A 430 9.53 0.60 -9.20
CA PRO A 430 8.24 0.63 -9.87
C PRO A 430 7.86 2.04 -10.40
N TYR A 431 8.53 3.10 -9.92
CA TYR A 431 8.40 4.47 -10.43
C TYR A 431 9.31 4.81 -11.64
N ALA A 432 10.18 3.90 -12.08
CA ALA A 432 11.13 4.17 -13.18
C ALA A 432 10.49 4.21 -14.58
N ALA A 433 9.22 3.81 -14.71
CA ALA A 433 8.51 3.81 -15.99
C ALA A 433 8.30 5.24 -16.57
N ASP A 434 8.14 6.25 -15.72
CA ASP A 434 7.78 7.62 -16.11
C ASP A 434 8.93 8.44 -16.76
N LEU A 435 10.10 7.81 -16.92
CA LEU A 435 11.28 8.40 -17.58
C LEU A 435 11.73 7.66 -18.85
N ARG A 436 10.97 6.66 -19.33
CA ARG A 436 11.22 6.05 -20.65
C ARG A 436 10.78 7.03 -21.73
N GLN A 437 11.68 7.38 -22.65
CA GLN A 437 11.28 8.05 -23.89
C GLN A 437 10.40 7.10 -24.69
N LYS A 438 9.09 7.38 -24.74
CA LYS A 438 8.13 6.59 -25.51
C LYS A 438 8.58 6.47 -26.95
N SER A 439 8.71 5.24 -27.44
CA SER A 439 9.00 4.96 -28.84
C SER A 439 7.92 5.57 -29.74
N PRO A 440 8.24 5.88 -31.02
CA PRO A 440 7.26 6.41 -31.95
C PRO A 440 6.06 5.48 -32.18
N GLU A 441 6.20 4.17 -31.95
CA GLU A 441 5.11 3.20 -32.08
C GLU A 441 4.19 3.18 -30.84
N GLU A 442 4.75 3.29 -29.62
CA GLU A 442 3.94 3.40 -28.38
C GLU A 442 3.00 4.61 -28.40
N GLN A 443 3.41 5.70 -29.07
CA GLN A 443 2.58 6.90 -29.25
C GLN A 443 1.38 6.68 -30.19
N LEU A 444 1.35 5.60 -30.98
CA LEU A 444 0.24 5.29 -31.90
C LEU A 444 -0.91 4.52 -31.21
N TRP A 445 -0.62 3.78 -30.13
CA TRP A 445 -1.64 3.01 -29.40
C TRP A 445 -1.94 3.54 -28.00
N GLN A 446 -1.02 4.26 -27.35
CA GLN A 446 -1.34 4.98 -26.11
C GLN A 446 -2.19 6.23 -26.37
N ALA A 447 -2.94 6.65 -25.35
CA ALA A 447 -3.70 7.89 -25.40
C ALA A 447 -2.74 9.12 -25.42
N PRO A 448 -2.99 10.13 -26.29
CA PRO A 448 -2.11 11.29 -26.44
C PRO A 448 -2.21 12.27 -25.25
N GLU A 449 -3.36 12.30 -24.58
CA GLU A 449 -3.57 12.91 -23.26
C GLU A 449 -4.05 11.83 -22.28
N LYS A 450 -3.88 12.08 -20.97
CA LYS A 450 -4.46 11.22 -19.93
C LYS A 450 -5.98 11.17 -20.09
N LEU A 451 -6.55 9.97 -20.08
CA LEU A 451 -7.99 9.75 -20.23
C LEU A 451 -8.78 10.51 -19.16
N ARG A 452 -9.90 11.11 -19.56
CA ARG A 452 -10.84 11.77 -18.64
C ARG A 452 -12.07 10.88 -18.46
N LEU A 453 -12.26 10.41 -17.25
CA LEU A 453 -13.41 9.56 -16.88
C LEU A 453 -14.69 10.39 -16.78
N LEU A 454 -15.79 9.83 -17.26
CA LEU A 454 -17.13 10.36 -16.99
C LEU A 454 -17.48 10.16 -15.50
N PRO A 455 -18.38 10.96 -14.90
CA PRO A 455 -18.71 10.84 -13.47
C PRO A 455 -19.17 9.43 -13.03
N GLN A 456 -19.82 8.68 -13.92
CA GLN A 456 -20.21 7.29 -13.67
C GLN A 456 -19.02 6.31 -13.77
N GLU A 457 -18.04 6.59 -14.63
CA GLU A 457 -16.83 5.79 -14.76
C GLU A 457 -15.88 5.99 -13.58
N VAL A 458 -15.88 7.16 -12.93
CA VAL A 458 -15.10 7.41 -11.70
C VAL A 458 -15.50 6.43 -10.60
N PHE A 459 -16.79 6.30 -10.30
CA PHE A 459 -17.29 5.33 -9.31
C PHE A 459 -16.93 3.87 -9.67
N LEU A 460 -17.02 3.52 -10.96
CA LEU A 460 -16.65 2.17 -11.43
C LEU A 460 -15.14 1.93 -11.30
N PHE A 461 -14.32 2.93 -11.55
CA PHE A 461 -12.86 2.87 -11.39
C PHE A 461 -12.46 2.78 -9.91
N GLU A 462 -13.06 3.59 -9.04
CA GLU A 462 -12.93 3.51 -7.58
C GLU A 462 -13.28 2.11 -7.05
N ASN A 463 -14.45 1.56 -7.44
CA ASN A 463 -14.85 0.20 -7.05
C ASN A 463 -13.87 -0.90 -7.54
N PHE A 464 -13.18 -0.70 -8.67
CA PHE A 464 -12.10 -1.62 -9.05
C PHE A 464 -10.87 -1.46 -8.15
N VAL A 465 -10.43 -0.23 -7.89
CA VAL A 465 -9.24 0.06 -7.07
C VAL A 465 -9.44 -0.40 -5.63
N ASP A 466 -10.57 -0.08 -5.01
CA ASP A 466 -10.80 -0.27 -3.56
C ASP A 466 -11.31 -1.68 -3.17
N HIS A 467 -11.77 -2.48 -4.15
CA HIS A 467 -12.33 -3.81 -3.88
C HIS A 467 -11.76 -4.91 -4.77
N ILE A 468 -11.93 -4.80 -6.09
CA ILE A 468 -11.66 -5.92 -7.02
C ILE A 468 -10.15 -6.15 -7.21
N SER A 469 -9.36 -5.07 -7.25
CA SER A 469 -7.92 -5.14 -7.50
C SER A 469 -7.19 -5.97 -6.43
N HIS A 470 -7.63 -5.86 -5.16
CA HIS A 470 -7.10 -6.61 -4.02
C HIS A 470 -7.25 -8.12 -4.17
N TRP A 471 -8.23 -8.60 -4.94
CA TRP A 471 -8.39 -10.03 -5.23
C TRP A 471 -7.28 -10.57 -6.13
N ILE A 472 -6.79 -9.71 -7.03
CA ILE A 472 -5.71 -10.01 -7.96
C ILE A 472 -4.36 -9.88 -7.23
N ASP A 473 -4.25 -8.90 -6.33
CA ASP A 473 -3.05 -8.60 -5.55
C ASP A 473 -2.88 -9.45 -4.26
N LEU A 474 -3.72 -10.47 -4.01
CA LEU A 474 -3.74 -11.25 -2.75
C LEU A 474 -2.36 -11.72 -2.24
N PHE A 475 -1.45 -12.07 -3.15
CA PHE A 475 -0.08 -12.49 -2.82
C PHE A 475 1.01 -11.51 -3.29
N ASP A 476 0.65 -10.34 -3.81
CA ASP A 476 1.58 -9.31 -4.28
C ASP A 476 1.82 -8.26 -3.17
N PRO A 477 3.00 -8.20 -2.54
CA PRO A 477 3.30 -7.21 -1.49
C PRO A 477 3.35 -5.76 -2.00
N THR A 478 3.33 -5.54 -3.32
CA THR A 478 3.38 -4.20 -3.94
C THR A 478 2.01 -3.70 -4.41
N ASN A 479 0.97 -4.55 -4.35
CA ASN A 479 -0.36 -4.33 -4.89
C ASN A 479 -0.33 -3.71 -6.30
N ASN A 480 0.25 -4.39 -7.29
CA ASN A 480 0.38 -3.82 -8.64
C ASN A 480 -0.98 -3.50 -9.28
N PHE A 481 -2.03 -4.27 -9.02
CA PHE A 481 -3.37 -4.01 -9.58
C PHE A 481 -4.11 -2.87 -8.86
N SER A 482 -3.87 -2.63 -7.57
CA SER A 482 -4.39 -1.47 -6.84
C SER A 482 -3.59 -0.19 -7.08
N ASN A 483 -2.25 -0.29 -7.23
CA ASN A 483 -1.36 0.87 -7.22
C ASN A 483 -0.78 1.25 -8.59
N PHE A 484 -0.51 0.30 -9.48
CA PHE A 484 0.27 0.54 -10.71
C PHE A 484 -0.58 0.42 -11.99
N VAL A 485 -1.40 -0.62 -12.10
CA VAL A 485 -2.34 -0.81 -13.22
C VAL A 485 -3.32 0.36 -13.40
N PRO A 486 -3.83 1.03 -12.35
CA PRO A 486 -4.69 2.22 -12.53
C PRO A 486 -3.95 3.37 -13.22
N HIS A 487 -2.65 3.54 -12.96
CA HIS A 487 -1.83 4.55 -13.63
C HIS A 487 -1.52 4.19 -15.09
N LEU A 488 -1.35 2.91 -15.41
CA LEU A 488 -1.26 2.43 -16.80
C LEU A 488 -2.58 2.68 -17.55
N ALA A 489 -3.71 2.38 -16.92
CA ALA A 489 -5.04 2.53 -17.52
C ALA A 489 -5.34 3.98 -17.95
N MET A 490 -4.86 4.98 -17.21
CA MET A 490 -5.02 6.40 -17.58
C MET A 490 -4.37 6.77 -18.94
N ASN A 491 -3.48 5.93 -19.48
CA ASN A 491 -2.83 6.12 -20.78
C ASN A 491 -3.28 5.09 -21.84
N ASN A 492 -4.20 4.17 -21.53
CA ASN A 492 -4.58 3.07 -22.41
C ASN A 492 -6.10 2.79 -22.37
N THR A 493 -6.79 3.10 -23.46
CA THR A 493 -8.26 3.01 -23.55
C THR A 493 -8.78 1.60 -23.35
N GLY A 494 -8.09 0.57 -23.89
CA GLY A 494 -8.50 -0.82 -23.73
C GLY A 494 -8.37 -1.31 -22.30
N LEU A 495 -7.26 -1.01 -21.63
CA LEU A 495 -7.06 -1.36 -20.23
C LEU A 495 -8.07 -0.66 -19.32
N MET A 496 -8.39 0.61 -19.60
CA MET A 496 -9.44 1.35 -18.89
C MET A 496 -10.82 0.71 -19.09
N SER A 497 -11.24 0.42 -20.33
CA SER A 497 -12.51 -0.26 -20.57
C SER A 497 -12.50 -1.69 -19.98
N ALA A 498 -11.37 -2.38 -19.85
CA ALA A 498 -11.28 -3.68 -19.18
C ALA A 498 -11.60 -3.58 -17.68
N ILE A 499 -11.02 -2.58 -17.01
CA ILE A 499 -11.28 -2.25 -15.60
C ILE A 499 -12.76 -1.93 -15.39
N LEU A 500 -13.33 -1.07 -16.23
CA LEU A 500 -14.74 -0.69 -16.15
C LEU A 500 -15.67 -1.88 -16.40
N ALA A 501 -15.37 -2.73 -17.39
CA ALA A 501 -16.14 -3.95 -17.67
C ALA A 501 -16.16 -4.89 -16.46
N LEU A 502 -15.01 -5.14 -15.83
CA LEU A 502 -14.91 -5.98 -14.63
C LEU A 502 -15.66 -5.37 -13.44
N SER A 503 -15.60 -4.06 -13.27
CA SER A 503 -16.29 -3.34 -12.19
C SER A 503 -17.81 -3.36 -12.33
N VAL A 504 -18.35 -3.02 -13.51
CA VAL A 504 -19.79 -3.12 -13.80
C VAL A 504 -20.25 -4.56 -13.64
N ARG A 505 -19.43 -5.54 -14.08
CA ARG A 505 -19.76 -6.96 -13.93
C ARG A 505 -19.88 -7.36 -12.46
N TYR A 506 -18.91 -7.02 -11.63
CA TYR A 506 -18.95 -7.27 -10.19
C TYR A 506 -20.19 -6.63 -9.53
N LEU A 507 -20.47 -5.36 -9.81
CA LEU A 507 -21.63 -4.65 -9.26
C LEU A 507 -22.97 -5.23 -9.74
N SER A 508 -23.05 -5.76 -10.96
CA SER A 508 -24.25 -6.47 -11.46
C SER A 508 -24.57 -7.77 -10.71
N LEU A 509 -23.62 -8.29 -9.91
CA LEU A 509 -23.76 -9.50 -9.10
C LEU A 509 -24.03 -9.18 -7.63
N ASN A 510 -23.50 -8.06 -7.13
CA ASN A 510 -23.63 -7.63 -5.73
C ASN A 510 -24.79 -6.65 -5.51
N LEU A 511 -26.01 -7.20 -5.45
CA LEU A 511 -27.27 -6.49 -5.18
C LEU A 511 -27.32 -5.74 -3.81
N GLY A 512 -26.31 -5.90 -2.95
CA GLY A 512 -26.20 -5.24 -1.64
C GLY A 512 -25.46 -3.89 -1.65
N VAL A 513 -24.78 -3.52 -2.73
CA VAL A 513 -24.08 -2.24 -2.84
C VAL A 513 -25.07 -1.14 -3.24
N ALA A 514 -25.14 -0.07 -2.45
CA ALA A 514 -26.07 1.04 -2.63
C ALA A 514 -25.69 1.98 -3.80
N ALA A 515 -25.67 1.45 -5.03
CA ALA A 515 -25.55 2.27 -6.23
C ALA A 515 -26.88 2.99 -6.52
N GLU A 516 -26.81 4.27 -6.91
CA GLU A 516 -28.00 5.08 -7.29
C GLU A 516 -28.75 4.53 -8.52
N LYS A 517 -28.13 3.60 -9.27
CA LYS A 517 -28.74 2.80 -10.32
C LYS A 517 -28.34 1.33 -10.19
N PRO A 518 -29.26 0.37 -10.43
CA PRO A 518 -28.90 -1.02 -10.61
C PRO A 518 -28.16 -1.21 -11.95
N TYR A 519 -26.92 -1.70 -11.89
CA TYR A 519 -26.13 -2.07 -13.07
C TYR A 519 -26.59 -3.43 -13.63
N ASN A 520 -26.68 -3.54 -14.95
CA ASN A 520 -27.06 -4.78 -15.65
C ASN A 520 -25.85 -5.41 -16.34
N ARG A 521 -25.88 -6.73 -16.55
CA ARG A 521 -24.88 -7.48 -17.35
C ARG A 521 -24.67 -6.86 -18.75
N ASN A 522 -25.71 -6.27 -19.33
CA ASN A 522 -25.63 -5.60 -20.64
C ASN A 522 -24.75 -4.35 -20.63
N ASP A 523 -24.66 -3.63 -19.50
CA ASP A 523 -23.84 -2.42 -19.38
C ASP A 523 -22.35 -2.80 -19.34
N ALA A 524 -22.02 -3.95 -18.73
CA ALA A 524 -20.67 -4.50 -18.71
C ALA A 524 -20.20 -4.97 -20.10
N LEU A 525 -21.13 -5.47 -20.93
CA LEU A 525 -20.83 -5.95 -22.28
C LEU A 525 -20.30 -4.83 -23.20
N GLN A 526 -20.74 -3.59 -23.03
CA GLN A 526 -20.24 -2.47 -23.85
C GLN A 526 -18.73 -2.29 -23.65
N TYR A 527 -18.30 -2.05 -22.41
CA TYR A 527 -16.88 -1.87 -22.08
C TYR A 527 -16.05 -3.12 -22.41
N TYR A 528 -16.62 -4.32 -22.26
CA TYR A 528 -15.99 -5.58 -22.66
C TYR A 528 -15.71 -5.63 -24.18
N TYR A 529 -16.68 -5.28 -25.02
CA TYR A 529 -16.47 -5.24 -26.47
C TYR A 529 -15.55 -4.10 -26.93
N GLU A 530 -15.61 -2.93 -26.29
CA GLU A 530 -14.63 -1.84 -26.50
C GLU A 530 -13.20 -2.33 -26.23
N THR A 531 -13.01 -3.07 -25.14
CA THR A 531 -11.72 -3.66 -24.75
C THR A 531 -11.22 -4.61 -25.83
N LEU A 532 -12.05 -5.57 -26.26
CA LEU A 532 -11.65 -6.54 -27.29
C LEU A 532 -11.36 -5.88 -28.65
N HIS A 533 -12.16 -4.88 -29.04
CA HIS A 533 -11.92 -4.11 -30.27
C HIS A 533 -10.60 -3.32 -30.21
N TYR A 534 -10.33 -2.67 -29.08
CA TYR A 534 -9.06 -1.98 -28.86
C TYR A 534 -7.87 -2.94 -28.92
N VAL A 535 -7.93 -4.08 -28.21
CA VAL A 535 -6.85 -5.10 -28.24
C VAL A 535 -6.63 -5.59 -29.67
N GLN A 536 -7.70 -5.89 -30.42
CA GLN A 536 -7.61 -6.32 -31.82
C GLN A 536 -6.90 -5.28 -32.70
N LYS A 537 -7.19 -3.99 -32.53
CA LYS A 537 -6.59 -2.89 -33.33
C LYS A 537 -5.17 -2.54 -32.87
N ALA A 538 -4.87 -2.62 -31.58
CA ALA A 538 -3.55 -2.33 -31.02
C ALA A 538 -2.52 -3.46 -31.25
N MET A 539 -2.96 -4.72 -31.40
CA MET A 539 -2.08 -5.88 -31.59
C MET A 539 -1.43 -5.97 -32.98
N GLN A 540 -1.69 -5.00 -33.87
CA GLN A 540 -0.87 -4.80 -35.07
C GLN A 540 0.53 -4.24 -34.75
N TYR A 541 0.70 -3.56 -33.61
CA TYR A 541 1.96 -2.95 -33.18
C TYR A 541 2.82 -3.94 -32.37
N ASP A 542 4.11 -3.99 -32.65
CA ASP A 542 5.00 -4.96 -31.98
C ASP A 542 5.27 -4.56 -30.52
N THR A 543 5.43 -3.27 -30.23
CA THR A 543 5.55 -2.73 -28.86
C THR A 543 4.36 -3.09 -27.97
N TYR A 544 3.13 -3.14 -28.51
CA TYR A 544 1.95 -3.52 -27.74
C TYR A 544 1.94 -5.00 -27.35
N LYS A 545 2.43 -5.90 -28.21
CA LYS A 545 2.51 -7.35 -27.95
C LYS A 545 3.38 -7.70 -26.73
N THR A 546 4.35 -6.85 -26.42
CA THR A 546 5.26 -6.97 -25.26
C THR A 546 4.92 -6.01 -24.11
N SER A 547 3.81 -5.28 -24.19
CA SER A 547 3.44 -4.24 -23.22
C SER A 547 2.94 -4.80 -21.88
N LEU A 548 3.04 -3.98 -20.84
CA LEU A 548 2.47 -4.27 -19.53
C LEU A 548 0.94 -4.10 -19.54
N GLU A 549 0.45 -3.18 -20.36
CA GLU A 549 -0.95 -2.90 -20.58
C GLU A 549 -1.69 -4.11 -21.16
N LEU A 550 -1.10 -4.83 -22.11
CA LEU A 550 -1.66 -6.08 -22.64
C LEU A 550 -1.75 -7.16 -21.56
N LEU A 551 -0.72 -7.32 -20.72
CA LEU A 551 -0.70 -8.32 -19.65
C LEU A 551 -1.80 -8.06 -18.61
N ALA A 552 -1.92 -6.81 -18.15
CA ALA A 552 -2.97 -6.41 -17.22
C ALA A 552 -4.36 -6.57 -17.83
N THR A 553 -4.54 -6.12 -19.09
CA THR A 553 -5.80 -6.25 -19.83
C THR A 553 -6.24 -7.71 -19.96
N ALA A 554 -5.33 -8.59 -20.38
CA ALA A 554 -5.62 -10.01 -20.60
C ALA A 554 -6.03 -10.71 -19.29
N LEU A 555 -5.36 -10.41 -18.17
CA LEU A 555 -5.73 -10.96 -16.86
C LEU A 555 -7.09 -10.43 -16.38
N ILE A 556 -7.35 -9.13 -16.51
CA ILE A 556 -8.62 -8.51 -16.08
C ILE A 556 -9.81 -9.10 -16.86
N ILE A 557 -9.67 -9.33 -18.17
CA ILE A 557 -10.67 -10.04 -18.97
C ILE A 557 -10.85 -11.50 -18.50
N SER A 558 -9.75 -12.20 -18.19
CA SER A 558 -9.83 -13.57 -17.63
C SER A 558 -10.61 -13.59 -16.30
N THR A 559 -10.35 -12.63 -15.40
CA THR A 559 -11.10 -12.46 -14.15
C THR A 559 -12.59 -12.21 -14.43
N TYR A 560 -12.92 -11.34 -15.40
CA TYR A 560 -14.30 -11.04 -15.80
C TYR A 560 -15.08 -12.29 -16.23
N GLU A 561 -14.48 -13.15 -17.05
CA GLU A 561 -15.11 -14.40 -17.52
C GLU A 561 -15.29 -15.42 -16.40
N MET A 562 -14.36 -15.45 -15.44
CA MET A 562 -14.41 -16.35 -14.29
C MET A 562 -15.44 -15.96 -13.22
N LEU A 563 -15.96 -14.72 -13.20
CA LEU A 563 -16.90 -14.27 -12.16
C LEU A 563 -18.20 -15.09 -12.11
N ASP A 564 -18.71 -15.50 -13.27
CA ASP A 564 -20.04 -16.13 -13.40
C ASP A 564 -19.93 -17.65 -13.65
N GLY A 565 -18.88 -18.10 -14.34
CA GLY A 565 -18.67 -19.53 -14.66
C GLY A 565 -19.77 -20.15 -15.53
N SER A 566 -20.69 -19.34 -16.08
CA SER A 566 -21.83 -19.79 -16.90
C SER A 566 -21.49 -19.98 -18.38
N CYS A 567 -20.41 -19.37 -18.87
CA CYS A 567 -19.94 -19.47 -20.25
C CYS A 567 -18.67 -20.34 -20.32
N ARG A 568 -18.52 -21.19 -21.33
CA ARG A 568 -17.33 -22.06 -21.48
C ARG A 568 -16.08 -21.31 -21.99
N ASP A 569 -16.18 -20.01 -22.22
CA ASP A 569 -15.13 -19.22 -22.83
C ASP A 569 -13.98 -18.87 -21.89
N TRP A 570 -14.18 -18.93 -20.56
CA TRP A 570 -13.10 -18.69 -19.57
C TRP A 570 -11.86 -19.57 -19.82
N GLU A 571 -12.03 -20.80 -20.32
CA GLU A 571 -10.91 -21.72 -20.62
C GLU A 571 -10.02 -21.17 -21.75
N ARG A 572 -10.63 -20.48 -22.73
CA ARG A 572 -9.94 -19.82 -23.84
C ARG A 572 -9.15 -18.61 -23.35
N HIS A 573 -9.74 -17.82 -22.45
CA HIS A 573 -9.06 -16.66 -21.87
C HIS A 573 -7.88 -17.08 -20.97
N LEU A 574 -8.02 -18.10 -20.11
CA LEU A 574 -6.91 -18.64 -19.32
C LEU A 574 -5.76 -19.17 -20.20
N LYS A 575 -6.08 -19.89 -21.29
CA LYS A 575 -5.08 -20.33 -22.28
C LYS A 575 -4.44 -19.13 -22.99
N GLY A 576 -5.21 -18.10 -23.33
CA GLY A 576 -4.71 -16.86 -23.91
C GLY A 576 -3.68 -16.16 -23.01
N VAL A 577 -4.01 -15.95 -21.73
CA VAL A 577 -3.12 -15.35 -20.72
C VAL A 577 -1.86 -16.21 -20.53
N PHE A 578 -1.97 -17.54 -20.57
CA PHE A 578 -0.82 -18.44 -20.54
C PHE A 578 0.12 -18.27 -21.74
N TRP A 579 -0.41 -18.21 -22.97
CA TRP A 579 0.42 -18.07 -24.18
C TRP A 579 1.09 -16.70 -24.27
N ILE A 580 0.41 -15.61 -23.87
CA ILE A 580 1.02 -14.27 -23.80
C ILE A 580 2.16 -14.24 -22.78
N GLN A 581 1.97 -14.82 -21.60
CA GLN A 581 3.05 -14.92 -20.60
C GLN A 581 4.22 -15.75 -21.11
N ARG A 582 3.94 -16.86 -21.81
CA ARG A 582 4.97 -17.73 -22.37
C ARG A 582 5.80 -17.03 -23.45
N SER A 583 5.17 -16.29 -24.38
CA SER A 583 5.89 -15.56 -25.44
C SER A 583 6.81 -14.46 -24.89
N GLN A 584 6.48 -13.92 -23.70
CA GLN A 584 7.29 -12.93 -22.99
C GLN A 584 8.22 -13.51 -21.90
N ILE A 585 8.32 -14.84 -21.79
CA ILE A 585 9.14 -15.56 -20.78
C ILE A 585 8.80 -15.13 -19.33
N ILE A 586 7.50 -15.07 -19.01
CA ILE A 586 7.00 -14.66 -17.70
C ILE A 586 6.73 -15.87 -16.81
N HIS A 587 7.18 -15.81 -15.55
CA HIS A 587 7.07 -16.91 -14.58
C HIS A 587 7.08 -16.42 -13.11
N GLY A 588 6.90 -17.32 -12.14
CA GLY A 588 6.78 -16.97 -10.71
C GLY A 588 8.00 -16.28 -10.08
N ASP A 589 9.20 -16.43 -10.65
CA ASP A 589 10.43 -15.73 -10.25
C ASP A 589 10.69 -14.43 -11.08
N SER A 590 9.73 -13.96 -11.89
CA SER A 590 9.79 -12.63 -12.55
C SER A 590 9.63 -11.51 -11.51
N LYS A 591 9.66 -10.22 -11.92
CA LYS A 591 9.56 -9.07 -10.99
C LYS A 591 8.42 -8.11 -11.36
N GLY A 592 7.89 -7.39 -10.36
CA GLY A 592 6.84 -6.38 -10.51
C GLY A 592 5.53 -6.97 -11.09
N LEU A 593 4.79 -6.17 -11.85
CA LEU A 593 3.52 -6.56 -12.48
C LEU A 593 3.59 -7.89 -13.25
N LYS A 594 4.72 -8.23 -13.89
CA LYS A 594 4.90 -9.54 -14.57
C LYS A 594 4.78 -10.71 -13.60
N GLN A 595 5.30 -10.57 -12.38
CA GLN A 595 5.20 -11.57 -11.32
C GLN A 595 3.77 -11.65 -10.76
N ALA A 596 3.15 -10.49 -10.50
CA ALA A 596 1.79 -10.39 -9.99
C ALA A 596 0.77 -11.05 -10.93
N VAL A 597 0.86 -10.73 -12.24
CA VAL A 597 0.05 -11.36 -13.30
C VAL A 597 0.16 -12.88 -13.27
N TRP A 598 1.38 -13.41 -13.09
CA TRP A 598 1.61 -14.85 -13.12
C TRP A 598 1.03 -15.59 -11.91
N TRP A 599 1.21 -15.07 -10.70
CA TRP A 599 0.63 -15.68 -9.50
C TRP A 599 -0.89 -15.57 -9.47
N ALA A 600 -1.45 -14.42 -9.87
CA ALA A 600 -2.89 -14.24 -9.99
C ALA A 600 -3.50 -15.17 -11.05
N TRP A 601 -2.89 -15.28 -12.24
CA TRP A 601 -3.29 -16.25 -13.28
C TRP A 601 -3.22 -17.69 -12.78
N LEU A 602 -2.16 -18.06 -12.03
CA LEU A 602 -2.03 -19.41 -11.49
C LEU A 602 -3.13 -19.73 -10.48
N CYS A 603 -3.52 -18.80 -9.61
CA CYS A 603 -4.69 -18.96 -8.74
C CYS A 603 -5.96 -19.29 -9.54
N GLN A 604 -6.16 -18.63 -10.69
CA GLN A 604 -7.31 -18.90 -11.56
C GLN A 604 -7.24 -20.29 -12.21
N ASP A 605 -6.09 -20.66 -12.79
CA ASP A 605 -5.92 -21.94 -13.46
C ASP A 605 -5.93 -23.13 -12.49
N VAL A 606 -5.44 -22.98 -11.26
CA VAL A 606 -5.52 -24.02 -10.22
C VAL A 606 -6.97 -24.39 -9.89
N TRP A 607 -7.83 -23.38 -9.68
CA TRP A 607 -9.25 -23.60 -9.42
C TRP A 607 -9.97 -24.23 -10.61
N ALA A 608 -9.74 -23.70 -11.82
CA ALA A 608 -10.28 -24.24 -13.05
C ALA A 608 -9.86 -25.70 -13.32
N ALA A 609 -8.56 -25.99 -13.19
CA ALA A 609 -7.99 -27.31 -13.41
C ALA A 609 -8.57 -28.35 -12.43
N PHE A 610 -8.76 -27.96 -11.16
CA PHE A 610 -9.40 -28.78 -10.15
C PHE A 610 -10.85 -29.14 -10.54
N ARG A 611 -11.68 -28.15 -10.91
CA ARG A 611 -13.09 -28.39 -11.28
C ARG A 611 -13.23 -29.30 -12.50
N GLU A 612 -12.37 -29.13 -13.51
CA GLU A 612 -12.39 -29.96 -14.73
C GLU A 612 -11.70 -31.33 -14.54
N LYS A 613 -10.97 -31.51 -13.43
CA LYS A 613 -10.06 -32.65 -13.18
C LYS A 613 -8.96 -32.79 -14.25
N ARG A 614 -8.46 -31.67 -14.76
CA ARG A 614 -7.30 -31.61 -15.69
C ARG A 614 -6.03 -31.20 -14.96
N LYS A 615 -4.90 -31.21 -15.67
CA LYS A 615 -3.68 -30.55 -15.20
C LYS A 615 -3.78 -29.04 -15.39
N THR A 616 -3.09 -28.32 -14.50
CA THR A 616 -2.74 -26.91 -14.70
C THR A 616 -1.87 -26.75 -15.95
N LEU A 617 -2.01 -25.61 -16.62
CA LEU A 617 -1.30 -25.28 -17.85
C LEU A 617 0.20 -25.03 -17.61
N THR A 618 0.59 -24.71 -16.37
CA THR A 618 1.98 -24.41 -16.03
C THR A 618 2.87 -25.64 -15.97
N PHE A 619 3.96 -25.60 -16.76
CA PHE A 619 5.07 -26.54 -16.70
C PHE A 619 6.30 -25.97 -15.99
N TRP A 620 6.18 -24.77 -15.39
CA TRP A 620 7.27 -24.13 -14.67
C TRP A 620 7.66 -24.91 -13.40
N THR A 621 8.93 -24.78 -13.04
CA THR A 621 9.54 -25.30 -11.82
C THR A 621 10.41 -24.19 -11.23
N PRO A 622 10.26 -23.86 -9.93
CA PRO A 622 11.07 -22.82 -9.30
C PRO A 622 12.55 -23.15 -9.29
N MET A 623 13.40 -22.12 -9.42
CA MET A 623 14.84 -22.26 -9.28
C MET A 623 15.35 -21.84 -7.90
N ARG A 624 14.67 -20.87 -7.25
CA ARG A 624 15.02 -20.38 -5.91
C ARG A 624 14.56 -21.33 -4.81
N THR A 625 15.44 -21.57 -3.83
CA THR A 625 15.16 -22.40 -2.64
C THR A 625 14.29 -21.63 -1.64
N TYR A 626 13.61 -22.32 -0.72
CA TYR A 626 12.76 -21.66 0.27
C TYR A 626 13.52 -20.69 1.18
N GLY A 627 14.80 -20.94 1.48
CA GLY A 627 15.64 -20.04 2.27
C GLY A 627 15.98 -18.72 1.60
N ASP A 628 15.81 -18.63 0.27
CA ASP A 628 16.02 -17.40 -0.52
C ASP A 628 14.75 -16.56 -0.67
N LEU A 629 13.60 -17.03 -0.18
CA LEU A 629 12.28 -16.40 -0.38
C LEU A 629 11.90 -15.51 0.81
N ASN A 630 11.26 -14.37 0.54
CA ASN A 630 10.58 -13.59 1.56
C ASN A 630 9.19 -14.17 1.92
N SER A 631 8.54 -13.70 2.98
CA SER A 631 7.25 -14.23 3.46
C SER A 631 6.12 -14.20 2.42
N TYR A 632 6.04 -13.17 1.58
CA TYR A 632 5.06 -13.11 0.50
C TYR A 632 5.40 -14.08 -0.63
N GLU A 633 6.69 -14.25 -0.97
CA GLU A 633 7.13 -15.27 -1.92
C GLU A 633 6.88 -16.70 -1.41
N LEU A 634 7.05 -16.94 -0.10
CA LEU A 634 6.67 -18.19 0.56
C LEU A 634 5.15 -18.40 0.51
N ALA A 635 4.35 -17.36 0.74
CA ALA A 635 2.89 -17.41 0.63
C ALA A 635 2.46 -17.74 -0.82
N SER A 636 2.96 -17.01 -1.82
CA SER A 636 2.75 -17.32 -3.24
C SER A 636 3.10 -18.77 -3.57
N ARG A 637 4.22 -19.29 -3.01
CA ARG A 637 4.68 -20.65 -3.27
C ARG A 637 3.69 -21.74 -2.81
N SER A 638 2.74 -21.45 -1.91
CA SER A 638 1.66 -22.39 -1.57
C SER A 638 0.71 -22.65 -2.75
N VAL A 639 0.49 -21.66 -3.61
CA VAL A 639 -0.32 -21.78 -4.84
C VAL A 639 0.33 -22.76 -5.82
N TYR A 640 1.67 -22.70 -5.96
CA TYR A 640 2.43 -23.64 -6.78
C TYR A 640 2.37 -25.08 -6.23
N LEU A 641 2.44 -25.26 -4.91
CA LEU A 641 2.30 -26.57 -4.28
C LEU A 641 0.89 -27.14 -4.51
N MET A 642 -0.15 -26.30 -4.35
CA MET A 642 -1.52 -26.65 -4.71
C MET A 642 -1.65 -27.04 -6.19
N ALA A 643 -0.99 -26.33 -7.11
CA ALA A 643 -0.98 -26.68 -8.55
C ALA A 643 -0.40 -28.08 -8.82
N LYS A 644 0.67 -28.47 -8.13
CA LYS A 644 1.23 -29.84 -8.26
C LYS A 644 0.30 -30.90 -7.67
N VAL A 645 -0.40 -30.61 -6.58
CA VAL A 645 -1.43 -31.50 -6.02
C VAL A 645 -2.64 -31.63 -6.96
N VAL A 646 -3.14 -30.54 -7.53
CA VAL A 646 -4.23 -30.58 -8.53
C VAL A 646 -3.81 -31.40 -9.75
N ASN A 647 -2.55 -31.30 -10.20
CA ASN A 647 -2.04 -32.14 -11.27
C ASN A 647 -2.06 -33.64 -10.91
N TYR A 648 -1.71 -34.00 -9.67
CA TYR A 648 -1.82 -35.38 -9.16
C TYR A 648 -3.26 -35.88 -9.07
N CYS A 649 -4.22 -34.99 -8.75
CA CYS A 649 -5.66 -35.27 -8.73
C CYS A 649 -6.31 -35.30 -10.14
N SER A 650 -5.58 -35.00 -11.21
CA SER A 650 -6.13 -35.00 -12.57
C SER A 650 -6.57 -36.40 -13.03
N ARG A 651 -7.50 -36.46 -13.99
CA ARG A 651 -7.91 -37.71 -14.66
C ARG A 651 -6.72 -38.40 -15.28
N GLU A 652 -5.90 -37.67 -16.05
CA GLU A 652 -4.70 -38.22 -16.68
C GLU A 652 -3.79 -38.99 -15.71
N GLU A 653 -3.47 -38.42 -14.54
CA GLU A 653 -2.64 -39.11 -13.54
C GLU A 653 -3.39 -40.26 -12.84
N THR A 654 -4.71 -40.16 -12.72
CA THR A 654 -5.56 -41.18 -12.06
C THR A 654 -5.74 -42.40 -12.97
N ASP A 655 -6.17 -42.17 -14.20
CA ASP A 655 -6.38 -43.18 -15.25
C ASP A 655 -5.04 -43.88 -15.59
N ALA A 656 -3.93 -43.13 -15.68
CA ALA A 656 -2.61 -43.72 -15.90
C ALA A 656 -2.09 -44.56 -14.71
N SER A 657 -2.65 -44.36 -13.50
CA SER A 657 -2.26 -45.09 -12.28
C SER A 657 -3.14 -46.32 -11.99
N GLU A 658 -4.22 -46.56 -12.73
CA GLU A 658 -5.19 -47.66 -12.43
C GLU A 658 -4.53 -49.04 -12.33
N ASN A 659 -3.44 -49.25 -13.06
CA ASN A 659 -2.70 -50.53 -13.08
C ASN A 659 -1.43 -50.55 -12.19
N GLN A 660 -1.04 -49.43 -11.57
CA GLN A 660 0.19 -49.33 -10.78
C GLN A 660 0.00 -48.42 -9.55
N VAL A 661 -0.38 -49.03 -8.43
CA VAL A 661 -0.67 -48.31 -7.17
C VAL A 661 0.59 -47.73 -6.51
N GLN A 662 1.72 -48.45 -6.55
CA GLN A 662 2.94 -48.03 -5.83
C GLN A 662 3.50 -46.68 -6.32
N PRO A 663 3.72 -46.44 -7.64
CA PRO A 663 4.20 -45.14 -8.13
C PRO A 663 3.26 -43.96 -7.78
N ARG A 664 1.97 -44.23 -7.58
CA ARG A 664 1.01 -43.22 -7.12
C ARG A 664 1.17 -42.91 -5.63
N ILE A 665 1.44 -43.91 -4.80
CA ILE A 665 1.80 -43.73 -3.38
C ILE A 665 3.12 -42.95 -3.28
N ASP A 666 4.14 -43.34 -4.04
CA ASP A 666 5.45 -42.67 -4.02
C ASP A 666 5.33 -41.18 -4.40
N LYS A 667 4.55 -40.86 -5.46
CA LYS A 667 4.20 -39.48 -5.82
C LYS A 667 3.46 -38.72 -4.71
N ALA A 668 2.53 -39.38 -4.01
CA ALA A 668 1.79 -38.78 -2.90
C ALA A 668 2.70 -38.49 -1.70
N GLU A 669 3.68 -39.34 -1.43
CA GLU A 669 4.68 -39.12 -0.37
C GLU A 669 5.59 -37.94 -0.70
N VAL A 670 6.13 -37.86 -1.92
CA VAL A 670 6.91 -36.68 -2.37
C VAL A 670 6.10 -35.38 -2.24
N LEU A 671 4.80 -35.39 -2.59
CA LEU A 671 3.96 -34.20 -2.42
C LEU A 671 3.73 -33.83 -0.95
N LEU A 672 3.59 -34.80 -0.05
CA LEU A 672 3.48 -34.54 1.40
C LEU A 672 4.81 -34.01 1.97
N GLU A 673 5.94 -34.57 1.56
CA GLU A 673 7.28 -34.08 1.91
C GLU A 673 7.49 -32.63 1.45
N MET A 674 7.12 -32.29 0.20
CA MET A 674 7.17 -30.91 -0.29
C MET A 674 6.30 -29.94 0.53
N LEU A 675 5.12 -30.39 0.99
CA LEU A 675 4.20 -29.59 1.80
C LEU A 675 4.69 -29.41 3.25
N ASP A 676 5.39 -30.41 3.80
CA ASP A 676 6.02 -30.33 5.13
C ASP A 676 7.35 -29.57 5.08
N GLU A 677 8.14 -29.68 4.01
CA GLU A 677 9.35 -28.88 3.78
C GLU A 677 9.00 -27.39 3.74
N TRP A 678 8.05 -26.98 2.90
CA TRP A 678 7.58 -25.59 2.84
C TRP A 678 7.17 -25.06 4.22
N LYS A 679 6.49 -25.89 5.02
CA LYS A 679 6.04 -25.54 6.37
C LYS A 679 7.21 -25.27 7.33
N ASN A 680 8.35 -25.93 7.15
CA ASN A 680 9.54 -25.73 7.98
C ASN A 680 10.29 -24.41 7.71
N TYR A 681 10.03 -23.76 6.57
CA TYR A 681 10.61 -22.45 6.22
C TYR A 681 9.69 -21.26 6.53
N LEU A 682 8.52 -21.48 7.13
CA LEU A 682 7.58 -20.40 7.46
C LEU A 682 8.15 -19.46 8.52
N THR A 683 8.01 -18.16 8.27
CA THR A 683 8.43 -17.10 9.17
C THR A 683 7.40 -16.88 10.30
N VAL A 684 7.78 -16.08 11.31
CA VAL A 684 6.89 -15.76 12.45
C VAL A 684 5.55 -15.16 12.03
N GLU A 685 5.46 -14.54 10.86
CA GLU A 685 4.26 -13.89 10.34
C GLU A 685 3.15 -14.89 9.96
N PHE A 686 3.47 -16.17 9.76
CA PHE A 686 2.50 -17.26 9.60
C PHE A 686 2.00 -17.82 10.95
N SER A 687 2.54 -17.34 12.08
CA SER A 687 2.14 -17.83 13.40
C SER A 687 0.78 -17.24 13.82
N PRO A 688 -0.11 -18.04 14.43
CA PRO A 688 -1.39 -17.53 14.89
C PRO A 688 -1.24 -16.55 16.04
N LEU A 689 -1.97 -15.45 15.97
CA LEU A 689 -2.09 -14.47 17.03
C LEU A 689 -2.94 -15.03 18.18
N PRO A 690 -2.65 -14.67 19.45
CA PRO A 690 -3.37 -15.19 20.60
C PRO A 690 -4.81 -14.66 20.63
N VAL A 691 -5.78 -15.58 20.52
CA VAL A 691 -7.22 -15.31 20.64
C VAL A 691 -7.75 -15.99 21.91
N ASP A 692 -8.65 -15.31 22.63
CA ASP A 692 -9.32 -15.90 23.79
C ASP A 692 -10.33 -16.96 23.34
N LYS A 693 -10.03 -18.23 23.69
CA LYS A 693 -10.84 -19.40 23.32
C LYS A 693 -12.25 -19.39 23.94
N SER A 694 -12.50 -18.54 24.93
CA SER A 694 -13.82 -18.44 25.58
C SER A 694 -14.85 -17.62 24.79
N VAL A 695 -14.42 -16.88 23.76
CA VAL A 695 -15.26 -15.96 22.97
C VAL A 695 -16.02 -16.64 21.84
N TYR A 696 -15.57 -17.81 21.37
CA TYR A 696 -16.13 -18.50 20.19
C TYR A 696 -16.46 -19.97 20.50
N PRO A 697 -17.70 -20.30 20.90
CA PRO A 697 -18.15 -21.66 21.18
C PRO A 697 -18.50 -22.43 19.87
N ASP A 698 -17.65 -22.30 18.86
CA ASP A 698 -17.88 -22.83 17.51
C ASP A 698 -17.27 -24.22 17.29
N VAL A 699 -17.74 -24.91 16.26
CA VAL A 699 -17.35 -26.30 15.90
C VAL A 699 -15.87 -26.42 15.49
N PHE A 700 -15.27 -25.32 15.03
CA PHE A 700 -13.84 -25.23 14.70
C PHE A 700 -13.18 -24.15 15.57
N GLU A 701 -11.92 -24.34 15.96
CA GLU A 701 -11.19 -23.31 16.71
C GLU A 701 -10.73 -22.18 15.76
N PRO A 702 -11.06 -20.90 16.02
CA PRO A 702 -10.67 -19.79 15.15
C PRO A 702 -9.16 -19.53 15.25
N ILE A 703 -8.48 -19.54 14.11
CA ILE A 703 -7.04 -19.26 13.99
C ILE A 703 -6.88 -17.90 13.32
N TRP A 704 -6.43 -16.87 14.03
CA TRP A 704 -6.23 -15.52 13.46
C TRP A 704 -4.78 -15.31 13.05
N ILE A 705 -4.56 -14.94 11.79
CA ILE A 705 -3.23 -14.69 11.19
C ILE A 705 -3.33 -13.40 10.38
N HIS A 706 -2.31 -12.55 10.49
CA HIS A 706 -2.23 -11.28 9.79
C HIS A 706 -0.80 -11.05 9.26
N PRO A 707 -0.61 -10.72 7.96
CA PRO A 707 -1.64 -10.44 6.94
C PRO A 707 -2.49 -11.66 6.52
N PRO A 708 -3.75 -11.46 6.09
CA PRO A 708 -4.67 -12.54 5.71
C PRO A 708 -4.13 -13.53 4.66
N ALA A 709 -3.33 -13.03 3.70
CA ALA A 709 -2.65 -13.84 2.68
C ALA A 709 -1.85 -15.02 3.26
N PHE A 710 -1.25 -14.85 4.45
CA PHE A 710 -0.49 -15.91 5.11
C PHE A 710 -1.40 -16.96 5.75
N GLY A 711 -2.58 -16.56 6.24
CA GLY A 711 -3.65 -17.46 6.65
C GLY A 711 -4.19 -18.28 5.48
N VAL A 712 -4.40 -17.65 4.33
CA VAL A 712 -4.81 -18.32 3.08
C VAL A 712 -3.74 -19.29 2.58
N ALA A 713 -2.45 -18.94 2.67
CA ALA A 713 -1.37 -19.84 2.29
C ALA A 713 -1.36 -21.13 3.14
N LEU A 714 -1.66 -21.03 4.45
CA LEU A 714 -1.86 -22.20 5.31
C LEU A 714 -3.14 -22.98 4.98
N GLN A 715 -4.24 -22.31 4.63
CA GLN A 715 -5.44 -22.99 4.12
C GLN A 715 -5.13 -23.80 2.86
N LEU A 716 -4.42 -23.20 1.90
CA LEU A 716 -3.97 -23.88 0.68
C LEU A 716 -3.09 -25.10 1.00
N ASN A 717 -2.18 -25.00 1.96
CA ASN A 717 -1.40 -26.15 2.43
C ASN A 717 -2.30 -27.24 3.05
N CYS A 718 -3.23 -26.89 3.95
CA CYS A 718 -4.19 -27.84 4.52
C CYS A 718 -5.01 -28.55 3.42
N CYS A 719 -5.56 -27.78 2.46
CA CYS A 719 -6.40 -28.32 1.39
C CYS A 719 -5.58 -29.15 0.39
N ALA A 720 -4.34 -28.78 0.11
CA ALA A 720 -3.41 -29.61 -0.67
C ALA A 720 -3.16 -30.96 0.03
N ARG A 721 -2.91 -30.97 1.36
CA ARG A 721 -2.77 -32.22 2.13
C ARG A 721 -4.05 -33.06 2.09
N ILE A 722 -5.22 -32.46 2.24
CA ILE A 722 -6.53 -33.13 2.10
C ILE A 722 -6.64 -33.80 0.73
N LEU A 723 -6.40 -33.06 -0.35
CA LEU A 723 -6.50 -33.57 -1.71
C LEU A 723 -5.54 -34.74 -1.98
N VAL A 724 -4.29 -34.66 -1.50
CA VAL A 724 -3.34 -35.78 -1.58
C VAL A 724 -3.86 -36.99 -0.79
N LEU A 725 -4.34 -36.81 0.44
CA LEU A 725 -4.85 -37.90 1.29
C LEU A 725 -6.17 -38.52 0.80
N LEU A 726 -6.99 -37.78 0.06
CA LEU A 726 -8.18 -38.32 -0.61
C LEU A 726 -7.84 -39.18 -1.84
N HIS A 727 -6.85 -38.74 -2.62
CA HIS A 727 -6.45 -39.40 -3.87
C HIS A 727 -5.32 -40.43 -3.66
N ARG A 728 -4.79 -40.50 -2.43
CA ARG A 728 -4.02 -41.61 -1.84
C ARG A 728 -5.00 -42.58 -1.14
N PRO A 729 -4.72 -43.89 -1.04
CA PRO A 729 -5.53 -44.79 -0.23
C PRO A 729 -5.43 -44.47 1.29
N SER A 730 -6.46 -43.79 1.84
CA SER A 730 -6.66 -43.42 3.27
C SER A 730 -5.67 -42.36 3.85
N LEU A 731 -5.94 -41.56 4.89
CA LEU A 731 -7.14 -41.26 5.72
C LEU A 731 -6.99 -39.77 6.19
N GLY A 732 -8.05 -38.93 6.20
CA GLY A 732 -7.91 -37.45 6.19
C GLY A 732 -7.98 -36.67 7.52
N TYR A 733 -7.59 -35.37 7.47
CA TYR A 733 -7.64 -34.36 8.54
C TYR A 733 -8.08 -32.97 7.97
N ILE A 734 -8.73 -32.09 8.75
CA ILE A 734 -9.34 -30.81 8.27
C ILE A 734 -8.95 -29.60 9.15
N CYS A 735 -8.86 -28.38 8.57
CA CYS A 735 -8.40 -27.14 9.22
C CYS A 735 -9.50 -26.06 9.42
N GLY A 736 -9.43 -25.30 10.53
CA GLY A 736 -10.42 -24.28 10.95
C GLY A 736 -10.10 -22.80 10.65
N ILE A 737 -9.16 -22.51 9.76
CA ILE A 737 -8.60 -21.14 9.57
C ILE A 737 -9.62 -20.12 9.03
N ALA A 738 -10.69 -20.57 8.35
CA ALA A 738 -11.61 -19.69 7.63
C ALA A 738 -12.44 -18.71 8.48
N MET A 739 -12.51 -18.89 9.80
CA MET A 739 -13.45 -18.14 10.66
C MET A 739 -12.99 -16.71 11.00
N THR A 740 -11.73 -16.35 10.71
CA THR A 740 -11.10 -15.10 11.18
C THR A 740 -10.73 -14.13 10.06
N LEU A 741 -10.88 -14.54 8.80
CA LEU A 741 -10.58 -13.72 7.63
C LEU A 741 -11.75 -12.75 7.40
N SER A 742 -11.45 -11.47 7.21
CA SER A 742 -12.44 -10.39 7.05
C SER A 742 -12.33 -9.64 5.72
N ASP A 743 -11.29 -9.90 4.92
CA ASP A 743 -11.02 -9.29 3.63
C ASP A 743 -11.57 -10.11 2.46
N ASP A 744 -12.04 -9.42 1.42
CA ASP A 744 -12.73 -10.06 0.29
C ASP A 744 -11.81 -10.98 -0.52
N ALA A 745 -10.55 -10.59 -0.71
CA ALA A 745 -9.56 -11.35 -1.47
C ALA A 745 -9.32 -12.74 -0.85
N SER A 746 -9.12 -12.80 0.48
CA SER A 746 -8.96 -14.06 1.20
C SER A 746 -10.27 -14.86 1.27
N CYS A 747 -11.42 -14.21 1.37
CA CYS A 747 -12.72 -14.89 1.36
C CYS A 747 -12.96 -15.71 0.08
N ILE A 748 -12.52 -15.25 -1.09
CA ILE A 748 -12.64 -16.01 -2.35
C ILE A 748 -11.85 -17.33 -2.25
N MET A 749 -10.55 -17.26 -1.93
CA MET A 749 -9.69 -18.46 -1.85
C MET A 749 -10.11 -19.39 -0.69
N SER A 750 -10.52 -18.80 0.43
CA SER A 750 -11.06 -19.53 1.59
C SER A 750 -12.34 -20.29 1.24
N SER A 751 -13.25 -19.72 0.42
CA SER A 751 -14.46 -20.41 -0.03
C SER A 751 -14.17 -21.66 -0.88
N GLN A 752 -13.15 -21.60 -1.73
CA GLN A 752 -12.68 -22.74 -2.54
C GLN A 752 -12.06 -23.82 -1.64
N CYS A 753 -11.23 -23.42 -0.68
CA CYS A 753 -10.63 -24.30 0.32
C CYS A 753 -11.70 -25.01 1.18
N LEU A 754 -12.70 -24.27 1.64
CA LEU A 754 -13.84 -24.78 2.41
C LEU A 754 -14.69 -25.78 1.61
N PHE A 755 -14.95 -25.51 0.32
CA PHE A 755 -15.66 -26.44 -0.55
C PHE A 755 -14.91 -27.77 -0.68
N ILE A 756 -13.60 -27.71 -0.97
CA ILE A 756 -12.73 -28.89 -1.08
C ILE A 756 -12.71 -29.70 0.22
N ALA A 757 -12.55 -29.04 1.37
CA ALA A 757 -12.58 -29.70 2.67
C ALA A 757 -13.98 -30.28 2.98
N GLY A 758 -15.04 -29.56 2.63
CA GLY A 758 -16.45 -29.95 2.85
C GLY A 758 -16.83 -31.27 2.17
N MET A 759 -16.28 -31.56 0.99
CA MET A 759 -16.48 -32.86 0.31
C MET A 759 -16.03 -34.06 1.17
N CYS A 760 -15.16 -33.84 2.17
CA CYS A 760 -14.60 -34.88 3.03
C CYS A 760 -15.37 -35.08 4.34
N ILE A 761 -16.27 -34.17 4.69
CA ILE A 761 -16.91 -34.15 6.01
C ILE A 761 -18.07 -35.15 6.04
N GLN A 762 -18.09 -35.99 7.08
CA GLN A 762 -19.19 -36.93 7.35
C GLN A 762 -20.09 -36.48 8.52
N ASP A 763 -19.57 -35.68 9.45
CA ASP A 763 -20.34 -35.18 10.60
C ASP A 763 -21.31 -34.05 10.20
N VAL A 764 -22.55 -34.14 10.69
CA VAL A 764 -23.64 -33.22 10.30
C VAL A 764 -23.42 -31.80 10.83
N LEU A 765 -22.89 -31.64 12.05
CA LEU A 765 -22.64 -30.32 12.65
C LEU A 765 -21.48 -29.61 11.94
N GLN A 766 -20.44 -30.35 11.58
CA GLN A 766 -19.33 -29.84 10.75
C GLN A 766 -19.78 -29.47 9.33
N ARG A 767 -20.68 -30.25 8.71
CA ARG A 767 -21.29 -29.91 7.42
C ARG A 767 -22.05 -28.58 7.49
N GLU A 768 -22.93 -28.41 8.46
CA GLU A 768 -23.66 -27.15 8.67
C GLU A 768 -22.73 -25.96 8.92
N ALA A 769 -21.65 -26.15 9.69
CA ALA A 769 -20.65 -25.11 9.94
C ALA A 769 -19.92 -24.67 8.66
N VAL A 770 -19.47 -25.62 7.82
CA VAL A 770 -18.82 -25.30 6.53
C VAL A 770 -19.78 -24.58 5.58
N ILE A 771 -21.04 -24.99 5.52
CA ILE A 771 -22.07 -24.28 4.74
C ILE A 771 -22.20 -22.81 5.19
N LYS A 772 -22.34 -22.56 6.50
CA LYS A 772 -22.42 -21.19 7.05
C LYS A 772 -21.17 -20.36 6.72
N LEU A 773 -19.98 -20.96 6.73
CA LEU A 773 -18.72 -20.27 6.38
C LEU A 773 -18.62 -19.95 4.89
N ILE A 774 -19.02 -20.87 4.01
CA ILE A 774 -19.09 -20.64 2.55
C ILE A 774 -20.10 -19.54 2.25
N ASP A 775 -21.30 -19.61 2.83
CA ASP A 775 -22.35 -18.59 2.67
C ASP A 775 -21.88 -17.22 3.20
N SER A 776 -21.12 -17.17 4.29
CA SER A 776 -20.52 -15.94 4.81
C SER A 776 -19.47 -15.34 3.87
N CYS A 777 -18.63 -16.17 3.25
CA CYS A 777 -17.65 -15.71 2.24
C CYS A 777 -18.37 -15.17 0.99
N ARG A 778 -19.44 -15.85 0.55
CA ARG A 778 -20.27 -15.45 -0.60
C ARG A 778 -21.05 -14.16 -0.34
N GLN A 779 -21.58 -13.96 0.87
CA GLN A 779 -22.29 -12.72 1.25
C GLN A 779 -21.41 -11.48 1.24
N ARG A 780 -20.11 -11.61 1.52
CA ARG A 780 -19.14 -10.50 1.47
C ARG A 780 -18.65 -10.22 0.05
N THR A 781 -18.24 -11.28 -0.65
CA THR A 781 -17.57 -11.16 -1.97
C THR A 781 -18.54 -11.09 -3.15
N GLY A 782 -19.76 -11.61 -3.01
CA GLY A 782 -20.67 -11.89 -4.14
C GLY A 782 -20.29 -13.12 -4.96
N TRP A 783 -19.19 -13.80 -4.63
CA TRP A 783 -18.63 -14.87 -5.43
C TRP A 783 -18.68 -16.24 -4.70
N PRO A 784 -18.96 -17.35 -5.41
CA PRO A 784 -19.48 -17.40 -6.78
C PRO A 784 -21.01 -17.22 -6.84
N ILE A 785 -21.51 -16.90 -8.03
CA ILE A 785 -22.94 -16.65 -8.27
C ILE A 785 -23.79 -17.89 -7.98
N LYS A 786 -23.40 -19.06 -8.50
CA LYS A 786 -23.96 -20.35 -8.08
C LYS A 786 -23.39 -20.69 -6.71
N SER A 787 -24.23 -21.00 -5.73
CA SER A 787 -23.73 -21.18 -4.38
C SER A 787 -22.90 -22.46 -4.27
N LEU A 788 -21.62 -22.33 -3.89
CA LEU A 788 -20.80 -23.51 -3.52
C LEU A 788 -21.44 -24.29 -2.36
N SER A 789 -22.23 -23.62 -1.52
CA SER A 789 -23.01 -24.27 -0.45
C SER A 789 -24.21 -25.07 -0.96
N GLU A 790 -24.77 -24.75 -2.13
CA GLU A 790 -25.83 -25.53 -2.79
C GLU A 790 -25.20 -26.72 -3.53
N GLU A 791 -24.15 -26.48 -4.32
CA GLU A 791 -23.37 -27.51 -5.03
C GLU A 791 -22.79 -28.56 -4.05
N LEU A 792 -22.38 -28.13 -2.84
CA LEU A 792 -21.89 -29.05 -1.80
C LEU A 792 -23.00 -29.83 -1.09
N LYS A 793 -24.21 -29.25 -0.93
CA LYS A 793 -25.39 -29.99 -0.44
C LYS A 793 -25.83 -31.05 -1.45
N GLU A 794 -25.94 -30.68 -2.73
CA GLU A 794 -26.23 -31.62 -3.82
C GLU A 794 -25.21 -32.77 -3.88
N PHE A 795 -23.93 -32.49 -3.65
CA PHE A 795 -22.88 -33.52 -3.55
C PHE A 795 -23.09 -34.47 -2.36
N TRP A 796 -23.43 -33.95 -1.17
CA TRP A 796 -23.72 -34.79 0.00
C TRP A 796 -25.02 -35.60 -0.13
N ASP A 797 -26.06 -35.04 -0.74
CA ASP A 797 -27.34 -35.72 -0.96
C ASP A 797 -27.22 -36.78 -2.06
N GLY A 798 -26.45 -36.51 -3.11
CA GLY A 798 -26.12 -37.48 -4.17
C GLY A 798 -25.26 -38.66 -3.68
N ALA A 799 -24.44 -38.46 -2.65
CA ALA A 799 -23.62 -39.51 -2.04
C ALA A 799 -24.41 -40.58 -1.26
N HIS A 800 -25.74 -40.44 -1.14
CA HIS A 800 -26.62 -41.51 -0.69
C HIS A 800 -27.14 -42.42 -1.84
N GLY A 801 -26.58 -42.29 -3.05
CA GLY A 801 -27.07 -42.97 -4.26
C GLY A 801 -26.02 -43.45 -5.28
N SER A 802 -24.76 -43.68 -4.91
CA SER A 802 -23.77 -44.40 -5.74
C SER A 802 -22.64 -45.02 -4.95
#